data_AF-A0A0D0LN42-F1
#
_entry.id   AF-A0A0D0LN42-F1
#
_cell.length_a   1.000
_cell.length_b   1.000
_cell.length_c   1.000
_cell.angle_alpha   90.00
_cell.angle_beta   90.00
_cell.angle_gamma   90.00
#
_symmetry.space_group_name_H-M   'P 1'
#
loop_
_entity.id
_entity.type
_entity.pdbx_description
1 polymer ?
#
loop_
_entity_poly.entity_id
_entity_poly.type
_entity_poly.pdbx_seq_one_letter_code
_entity_poly.pdbx_strand_id
1 'polypeptide(L)'
;MIAVDPFYEVFAGWARKTSLDSAIKSFTGRLSRDELESYVQEYRKQVTGVISGGPPIIHGPREPWYAGPNASADVYWPALERFIRVDLAWPDGRVSTLDSSSNKVIAYTPRPNESDWDSKGLVVGYVQSGKTTNFTAVIAKAADVGYKFVIVLSGIHNGLRKQTQERLDEQLHKLTPTKWKQLTNADGDFRAPTMQSTALLHVDDSGVILAVVKKNAAVLKRLDKWLQPAVKQRALNDVPTLIIDDEADQASVETRIINPLIRGIIAKLPKSTYIGYTATPFANILIDPAAGDLYPKDFILNLPEPEGYFGTERIFGRDVVEGDEANGVDLDGSNMVRIIPHEDVDDVRPSGKSAAQVFLPSIPPTLDLALTWFVLATAARRARGDKGHATMLIHTSVKTDIHDQFRGPLSAFVSGLAKKWETGDPTAVQRLSSQWQAETSLVTSATFGLAPLTFEDVRPFVGEVLGKCRVVIDNFRSDDRLDYSEDGQVAIAVGGNTLSRGLTLEGLTVSYFVRAAGAYDTLLQMARWFGFRFGYEDLPRIWMTEELRQWFRHLATVEREIRLDIDRYESEDLTPTEFGVRIRTHPTLRITAKMGAAIPAYASYGGRRVQTRYFRTRDEDWLLRNVDAADGLLSRVRTKGIEPRTLDSGSVVFENVDADDVLSFLDSYSVHPDSPDLDVDLIGKYVAKQRRRGSLDMWNLAVMAAKPGSERGTVRLGGLDFGRIVRSQLKVDGVERSDIKTLMSKDHRAVDFLDQSEARKMSENSLMDARDKNPDVRSKGLILLYPIDPMSEPDPANSKSRDPLDARADVIGVALVFPGSANDDSKVSQTYVSVDLTDAEIESEDDELVALVGSDG
;
A
#
# COMPACT_ATOMS: atom_id res chain seq x y z
N MET A 1 -16.20 -33.16 10.02
CA MET A 1 -17.40 -32.84 9.20
C MET A 1 -18.62 -33.14 10.05
N ILE A 2 -19.26 -32.10 10.59
CA ILE A 2 -20.60 -32.23 11.15
C ILE A 2 -21.51 -32.48 9.95
N ALA A 3 -22.32 -33.54 9.98
CA ALA A 3 -23.26 -33.84 8.90
C ALA A 3 -24.24 -32.65 8.80
N VAL A 4 -24.09 -31.83 7.77
CA VAL A 4 -24.99 -30.70 7.52
C VAL A 4 -26.31 -31.29 7.07
N ASP A 5 -27.40 -30.88 7.71
CA ASP A 5 -28.75 -31.27 7.34
C ASP A 5 -29.03 -30.83 5.88
N PRO A 6 -29.30 -31.75 4.95
CA PRO A 6 -29.58 -31.40 3.54
C PRO A 6 -30.73 -30.40 3.38
N PHE A 7 -31.67 -30.36 4.33
CA PHE A 7 -32.80 -29.42 4.31
C PHE A 7 -32.39 -28.02 4.77
N TYR A 8 -31.37 -27.89 5.62
CA TYR A 8 -30.77 -26.59 5.96
C TYR A 8 -30.17 -25.93 4.72
N GLU A 9 -29.44 -26.68 3.89
CA GLU A 9 -28.84 -26.13 2.66
C GLU A 9 -29.90 -25.57 1.71
N VAL A 10 -31.07 -26.20 1.61
CA VAL A 10 -32.19 -25.69 0.80
C VAL A 10 -32.75 -24.40 1.41
N PHE A 11 -32.94 -24.34 2.73
CA PHE A 11 -33.39 -23.14 3.43
C PHE A 11 -32.39 -21.98 3.26
N ALA A 12 -31.10 -22.21 3.50
CA ALA A 12 -30.04 -21.22 3.37
C ALA A 12 -29.90 -20.73 1.92
N GLY A 13 -29.98 -21.63 0.94
CA GLY A 13 -29.99 -21.28 -0.48
C GLY A 13 -31.14 -20.32 -0.83
N TRP A 14 -32.32 -20.55 -0.27
CA TRP A 14 -33.48 -19.68 -0.47
C TRP A 14 -33.32 -18.33 0.25
N ALA A 15 -32.83 -18.33 1.49
CA ALA A 15 -32.57 -17.11 2.27
C ALA A 15 -31.56 -16.18 1.59
N ARG A 16 -30.48 -16.72 1.01
CA ARG A 16 -29.48 -15.96 0.25
C ARG A 16 -30.04 -15.33 -1.03
N LYS A 17 -30.93 -16.03 -1.74
CA LYS A 17 -31.53 -15.53 -2.99
C LYS A 17 -32.64 -14.50 -2.77
N THR A 18 -33.23 -14.45 -1.58
CA THR A 18 -34.41 -13.63 -1.30
C THR A 18 -34.23 -12.81 -0.02
N SER A 19 -34.63 -13.32 1.12
CA SER A 19 -34.30 -12.81 2.45
C SER A 19 -34.55 -13.87 3.50
N LEU A 20 -33.91 -13.73 4.66
CA LEU A 20 -34.20 -14.58 5.81
C LEU A 20 -35.69 -14.55 6.18
N ASP A 21 -36.30 -13.36 6.22
CA ASP A 21 -37.74 -13.23 6.53
C ASP A 21 -38.64 -13.91 5.51
N SER A 22 -38.29 -13.78 4.23
CA SER A 22 -39.03 -14.45 3.18
C SER A 22 -38.84 -15.97 3.31
N ALA A 23 -37.66 -16.44 3.73
CA ALA A 23 -37.35 -17.86 3.88
C ALA A 23 -38.15 -18.46 5.03
N ILE A 24 -38.18 -17.75 6.15
CA ILE A 24 -39.03 -18.08 7.29
C ILE A 24 -40.48 -18.25 6.83
N LYS A 25 -41.03 -17.27 6.09
CA LYS A 25 -42.41 -17.34 5.56
C LYS A 25 -42.62 -18.54 4.63
N SER A 26 -41.69 -18.80 3.72
CA SER A 26 -41.78 -19.89 2.76
C SER A 26 -41.69 -21.27 3.39
N PHE A 27 -40.94 -21.43 4.48
CA PHE A 27 -40.76 -22.72 5.15
C PHE A 27 -41.69 -22.90 6.37
N THR A 28 -42.41 -21.85 6.77
CA THR A 28 -43.48 -21.92 7.78
C THR A 28 -44.55 -22.92 7.33
N GLY A 29 -44.85 -23.90 8.18
CA GLY A 29 -45.82 -24.97 7.88
C GLY A 29 -45.28 -26.12 7.02
N ARG A 30 -44.04 -26.01 6.51
CA ARG A 30 -43.30 -27.10 5.86
C ARG A 30 -42.32 -27.80 6.79
N LEU A 31 -41.78 -27.05 7.75
CA LEU A 31 -40.92 -27.54 8.84
C LEU A 31 -41.63 -27.37 10.18
N SER A 32 -41.24 -28.16 11.19
CA SER A 32 -41.69 -27.89 12.56
C SER A 32 -41.13 -26.55 13.04
N ARG A 33 -41.77 -25.98 14.07
CA ARG A 33 -41.35 -24.68 14.64
C ARG A 33 -39.91 -24.74 15.15
N ASP A 34 -39.55 -25.81 15.87
CA ASP A 34 -38.22 -25.97 16.48
C ASP A 34 -37.14 -26.16 15.41
N GLU A 35 -37.42 -26.92 14.34
CA GLU A 35 -36.50 -27.07 13.19
C GLU A 35 -36.28 -25.74 12.46
N LEU A 36 -37.36 -25.00 12.18
CA LEU A 36 -37.25 -23.71 11.51
C LEU A 36 -36.49 -22.69 12.36
N GLU A 37 -36.75 -22.63 13.67
CA GLU A 37 -35.98 -21.80 14.60
C GLU A 37 -34.50 -22.21 14.63
N SER A 38 -34.19 -23.50 14.61
CA SER A 38 -32.81 -24.00 14.53
C SER A 38 -32.10 -23.56 13.24
N TYR A 39 -32.76 -23.64 12.07
CA TYR A 39 -32.18 -23.21 10.80
C TYR A 39 -31.95 -21.70 10.75
N VAL A 40 -32.87 -20.90 11.31
CA VAL A 40 -32.69 -19.45 11.42
C VAL A 40 -31.48 -19.11 12.28
N GLN A 41 -31.29 -19.81 13.41
CA GLN A 41 -30.13 -19.59 14.28
C GLN A 41 -28.82 -20.00 13.60
N GLU A 42 -28.79 -21.14 12.91
CA GLU A 42 -27.61 -21.57 12.17
C GLU A 42 -27.28 -20.60 11.03
N TYR A 43 -28.27 -20.12 10.28
CA TYR A 43 -28.06 -19.12 9.23
C TYR A 43 -27.48 -17.82 9.79
N ARG A 44 -28.06 -17.31 10.90
CA ARG A 44 -27.54 -16.11 11.57
C ARG A 44 -26.12 -16.32 12.07
N LYS A 45 -25.83 -17.48 12.66
CA LYS A 45 -24.49 -17.83 13.12
C LYS A 45 -23.47 -17.88 11.98
N GLN A 46 -23.84 -18.42 10.82
CA GLN A 46 -22.97 -18.44 9.64
C GLN A 46 -22.73 -17.03 9.09
N VAL A 47 -23.78 -16.18 9.02
CA VAL A 47 -23.63 -14.76 8.68
C VAL A 47 -22.69 -14.06 9.67
N THR A 48 -22.88 -14.25 10.98
CA THR A 48 -21.96 -13.72 12.01
C THR A 48 -20.55 -14.21 11.80
N GLY A 49 -20.35 -15.49 11.48
CA GLY A 49 -19.04 -16.05 11.18
C GLY A 49 -18.35 -15.41 9.97
N VAL A 50 -19.10 -15.02 8.94
CA VAL A 50 -18.57 -14.25 7.78
C VAL A 50 -18.22 -12.81 8.16
N ILE A 51 -18.91 -12.21 9.13
CA ILE A 51 -18.66 -10.82 9.57
C ILE A 51 -17.44 -10.77 10.50
N SER A 52 -17.45 -11.61 11.54
CA SER A 52 -16.38 -11.69 12.54
C SER A 52 -15.13 -12.39 12.02
N GLY A 53 -15.27 -13.19 10.96
CA GLY A 53 -14.16 -13.89 10.30
C GLY A 53 -13.72 -13.16 9.03
N GLY A 54 -12.41 -13.03 8.83
CA GLY A 54 -11.86 -12.44 7.61
C GLY A 54 -11.32 -11.01 7.81
N PRO A 55 -10.95 -10.32 6.72
CA PRO A 55 -10.25 -9.04 6.76
C PRO A 55 -11.06 -7.90 7.38
N PRO A 56 -10.41 -6.85 7.90
CA PRO A 56 -11.08 -5.62 8.33
C PRO A 56 -11.88 -4.94 7.23
N ILE A 57 -13.07 -4.42 7.58
CA ILE A 57 -13.94 -3.68 6.67
C ILE A 57 -14.56 -2.46 7.36
N ILE A 58 -14.47 -1.31 6.71
CA ILE A 58 -15.28 -0.12 7.04
C ILE A 58 -16.53 -0.22 6.18
N HIS A 59 -17.72 -0.03 6.74
CA HIS A 59 -18.97 -0.19 5.99
C HIS A 59 -19.99 0.90 6.29
N GLY A 60 -20.86 1.18 5.32
CA GLY A 60 -22.01 2.06 5.47
C GLY A 60 -23.14 1.41 6.27
N PRO A 61 -24.32 2.03 6.34
CA PRO A 61 -25.44 1.60 7.20
C PRO A 61 -26.16 0.32 6.72
N ARG A 62 -25.50 -0.53 5.91
CA ARG A 62 -26.10 -1.71 5.28
C ARG A 62 -25.76 -2.96 6.08
N GLU A 63 -26.81 -3.72 6.41
CA GLU A 63 -26.69 -4.98 7.15
C GLU A 63 -26.12 -6.11 6.26
N PRO A 64 -25.09 -6.83 6.73
CA PRO A 64 -24.54 -7.98 6.03
C PRO A 64 -25.55 -9.15 5.98
N TRP A 65 -25.51 -9.93 4.91
CA TRP A 65 -26.55 -10.94 4.66
C TRP A 65 -26.10 -12.32 4.20
N TYR A 66 -24.86 -12.43 3.75
CA TYR A 66 -24.35 -13.62 3.09
C TYR A 66 -23.78 -14.60 4.11
N ALA A 67 -24.32 -15.82 4.13
CA ALA A 67 -23.89 -16.88 5.05
C ALA A 67 -22.68 -17.69 4.54
N GLY A 68 -22.15 -17.36 3.36
CA GLY A 68 -21.10 -18.14 2.69
C GLY A 68 -21.64 -19.04 1.56
N PRO A 69 -20.74 -19.82 0.93
CA PRO A 69 -21.11 -20.76 -0.14
C PRO A 69 -22.03 -21.86 0.37
N ASN A 70 -22.90 -22.35 -0.51
CA ASN A 70 -23.90 -23.38 -0.25
C ASN A 70 -23.62 -24.58 -1.14
N ALA A 71 -23.34 -25.72 -0.52
CA ALA A 71 -22.85 -26.89 -1.23
C ALA A 71 -23.89 -27.51 -2.19
N SER A 72 -25.18 -27.23 -1.97
CA SER A 72 -26.28 -27.82 -2.74
C SER A 72 -26.78 -26.93 -3.88
N ALA A 73 -26.63 -25.60 -3.75
CA ALA A 73 -27.19 -24.63 -4.69
C ALA A 73 -26.14 -23.95 -5.58
N ASP A 74 -24.87 -23.92 -5.16
CA ASP A 74 -23.82 -23.18 -5.85
C ASP A 74 -23.15 -24.01 -6.93
N VAL A 75 -22.77 -23.34 -8.02
CA VAL A 75 -22.18 -23.95 -9.22
C VAL A 75 -20.84 -23.30 -9.56
N TYR A 76 -20.73 -21.98 -9.41
CA TYR A 76 -19.59 -21.23 -9.89
C TYR A 76 -18.41 -21.29 -8.90
N TRP A 77 -18.62 -20.93 -7.62
CA TRP A 77 -17.57 -20.98 -6.61
C TRP A 77 -17.02 -22.40 -6.38
N PRO A 78 -17.84 -23.47 -6.23
CA PRO A 78 -17.32 -24.82 -6.03
C PRO A 78 -16.48 -25.35 -7.20
N ALA A 79 -16.74 -24.88 -8.43
CA ALA A 79 -15.92 -25.21 -9.59
C ALA A 79 -14.55 -24.52 -9.50
N LEU A 80 -14.54 -23.21 -9.18
CA LEU A 80 -13.31 -22.43 -8.99
C LEU A 80 -12.47 -22.94 -7.81
N GLU A 81 -13.09 -23.21 -6.65
CA GLU A 81 -12.39 -23.70 -5.47
C GLU A 81 -11.68 -25.03 -5.74
N ARG A 82 -12.36 -25.94 -6.45
CA ARG A 82 -11.78 -27.22 -6.86
C ARG A 82 -10.59 -27.02 -7.79
N PHE A 83 -10.70 -26.14 -8.79
CA PHE A 83 -9.59 -25.82 -9.69
C PHE A 83 -8.38 -25.29 -8.92
N ILE A 84 -8.60 -24.37 -7.98
CA ILE A 84 -7.53 -23.79 -7.16
C ILE A 84 -6.87 -24.86 -6.27
N ARG A 85 -7.66 -25.74 -5.64
CA ARG A 85 -7.12 -26.79 -4.75
C ARG A 85 -6.42 -27.91 -5.52
N VAL A 86 -6.97 -28.32 -6.65
CA VAL A 86 -6.50 -29.51 -7.39
C VAL A 86 -5.49 -29.15 -8.45
N ASP A 87 -5.84 -28.25 -9.36
CA ASP A 87 -5.01 -27.92 -10.53
C ASP A 87 -3.89 -26.94 -10.17
N LEU A 88 -4.17 -25.94 -9.32
CA LEU A 88 -3.13 -25.02 -8.83
C LEU A 88 -2.41 -25.50 -7.57
N ALA A 89 -2.89 -26.59 -6.94
CA ALA A 89 -2.33 -27.17 -5.73
C ALA A 89 -2.10 -26.16 -4.58
N TRP A 90 -3.00 -25.19 -4.40
CA TRP A 90 -2.86 -24.20 -3.34
C TRP A 90 -3.04 -24.82 -1.95
N PRO A 91 -2.24 -24.42 -0.94
CA PRO A 91 -2.43 -24.84 0.44
C PRO A 91 -3.82 -24.46 0.97
N ASP A 92 -4.40 -25.32 1.81
CA ASP A 92 -5.75 -25.14 2.35
C ASP A 92 -5.93 -23.80 3.08
N GLY A 93 -4.92 -23.34 3.82
CA GLY A 93 -4.95 -22.05 4.50
C GLY A 93 -5.11 -20.87 3.53
N ARG A 94 -4.42 -20.91 2.38
CA ARG A 94 -4.53 -19.86 1.35
C ARG A 94 -5.91 -19.84 0.72
N VAL A 95 -6.49 -21.01 0.46
CA VAL A 95 -7.86 -21.12 -0.08
C VAL A 95 -8.88 -20.63 0.96
N SER A 96 -8.69 -20.95 2.23
CA SER A 96 -9.56 -20.47 3.33
C SER A 96 -9.52 -18.95 3.46
N THR A 97 -8.35 -18.31 3.33
CA THR A 97 -8.22 -16.85 3.34
C THR A 97 -8.89 -16.21 2.13
N LEU A 98 -8.75 -16.82 0.94
CA LEU A 98 -9.47 -16.38 -0.25
C LEU A 98 -10.98 -16.49 -0.06
N ASP A 99 -11.45 -17.60 0.50
CA ASP A 99 -12.87 -17.85 0.75
C ASP A 99 -13.45 -16.83 1.72
N SER A 100 -12.84 -16.66 2.90
CA SER A 100 -13.32 -15.72 3.93
C SER A 100 -13.31 -14.27 3.45
N SER A 101 -12.23 -13.83 2.79
CA SER A 101 -12.14 -12.46 2.26
C SER A 101 -13.18 -12.17 1.18
N SER A 102 -13.40 -13.09 0.24
CA SER A 102 -14.42 -12.92 -0.79
C SER A 102 -15.86 -13.09 -0.26
N ASN A 103 -16.08 -13.92 0.78
CA ASN A 103 -17.36 -13.99 1.49
C ASN A 103 -17.70 -12.65 2.14
N LYS A 104 -16.72 -12.02 2.81
CA LYS A 104 -16.90 -10.73 3.46
C LYS A 104 -17.23 -9.63 2.44
N VAL A 105 -16.60 -9.61 1.25
CA VAL A 105 -17.00 -8.69 0.16
C VAL A 105 -18.47 -8.89 -0.23
N ILE A 106 -18.91 -10.12 -0.53
CA ILE A 106 -20.30 -10.40 -0.94
C ILE A 106 -21.30 -10.01 0.15
N ALA A 107 -20.97 -10.24 1.42
CA ALA A 107 -21.84 -9.91 2.55
C ALA A 107 -22.23 -8.42 2.59
N TYR A 108 -21.36 -7.51 2.15
CA TYR A 108 -21.62 -6.07 2.10
C TYR A 108 -22.09 -5.55 0.73
N THR A 109 -22.27 -6.43 -0.25
CA THR A 109 -22.98 -6.09 -1.50
C THR A 109 -24.49 -6.10 -1.30
N PRO A 110 -25.30 -5.39 -2.11
CA PRO A 110 -26.75 -5.51 -2.06
C PRO A 110 -27.26 -6.88 -2.51
N ARG A 111 -28.42 -7.30 -2.00
CA ARG A 111 -29.05 -8.56 -2.41
C ARG A 111 -29.63 -8.43 -3.82
N PRO A 112 -29.43 -9.41 -4.71
CA PRO A 112 -29.91 -9.35 -6.09
C PRO A 112 -31.43 -9.15 -6.26
N ASN A 113 -32.23 -9.49 -5.24
CA ASN A 113 -33.69 -9.37 -5.26
C ASN A 113 -34.23 -8.02 -4.74
N GLU A 114 -33.37 -7.10 -4.30
CA GLU A 114 -33.77 -5.71 -3.99
C GLU A 114 -34.33 -5.01 -5.25
N SER A 115 -35.12 -3.95 -5.07
CA SER A 115 -35.80 -3.25 -6.19
C SER A 115 -34.82 -2.51 -7.09
N ASP A 116 -33.88 -1.80 -6.50
CA ASP A 116 -32.90 -0.93 -7.12
C ASP A 116 -31.80 -0.61 -6.10
N TRP A 117 -30.57 -0.40 -6.58
CA TRP A 117 -29.45 0.03 -5.75
C TRP A 117 -28.30 0.60 -6.58
N ASP A 118 -27.57 1.52 -5.95
CA ASP A 118 -26.28 2.03 -6.40
C ASP A 118 -25.28 1.85 -5.27
N SER A 119 -24.52 0.76 -5.31
CA SER A 119 -23.51 0.41 -4.32
C SER A 119 -22.10 0.60 -4.88
N LYS A 120 -21.22 1.22 -4.09
CA LYS A 120 -19.82 1.50 -4.41
C LYS A 120 -18.93 1.09 -3.24
N GLY A 121 -18.08 0.10 -3.48
CA GLY A 121 -17.09 -0.37 -2.52
C GLY A 121 -15.66 -0.29 -3.05
N LEU A 122 -14.69 -0.40 -2.14
CA LEU A 122 -13.26 -0.48 -2.44
C LEU A 122 -12.66 -1.70 -1.75
N VAL A 123 -11.83 -2.44 -2.46
CA VAL A 123 -11.00 -3.52 -1.93
C VAL A 123 -9.54 -3.13 -2.10
N VAL A 124 -8.87 -2.92 -0.98
CA VAL A 124 -7.46 -2.52 -0.91
C VAL A 124 -6.62 -3.76 -0.65
N GLY A 125 -5.62 -4.03 -1.47
CA GLY A 125 -4.71 -5.16 -1.29
C GLY A 125 -3.34 -4.87 -1.84
N TYR A 126 -2.29 -5.45 -1.26
CA TYR A 126 -0.90 -5.17 -1.64
C TYR A 126 -0.62 -5.38 -3.15
N VAL A 127 0.41 -4.73 -3.68
CA VAL A 127 0.81 -4.86 -5.09
C VAL A 127 1.05 -6.35 -5.40
N GLN A 128 0.46 -6.90 -6.46
CA GLN A 128 0.59 -8.34 -6.79
C GLN A 128 0.20 -9.33 -5.66
N SER A 129 -0.64 -8.93 -4.71
CA SER A 129 -1.06 -9.78 -3.57
C SER A 129 -2.08 -10.87 -3.92
N GLY A 130 -2.57 -10.92 -5.16
CA GLY A 130 -3.68 -11.80 -5.56
C GLY A 130 -5.06 -11.14 -5.62
N LYS A 131 -5.13 -9.80 -5.74
CA LYS A 131 -6.38 -9.05 -5.97
C LYS A 131 -7.25 -9.65 -7.09
N THR A 132 -6.62 -10.01 -8.21
CA THR A 132 -7.29 -10.65 -9.35
C THR A 132 -7.96 -11.97 -8.97
N THR A 133 -7.30 -12.80 -8.15
CA THR A 133 -7.89 -14.04 -7.65
C THR A 133 -9.06 -13.75 -6.71
N ASN A 134 -8.93 -12.74 -5.83
CA ASN A 134 -10.02 -12.33 -4.94
C ASN A 134 -11.25 -11.85 -5.73
N PHE A 135 -11.10 -10.96 -6.70
CA PHE A 135 -12.28 -10.52 -7.48
C PHE A 135 -12.85 -11.65 -8.34
N THR A 136 -12.03 -12.60 -8.80
CA THR A 136 -12.52 -13.80 -9.53
C THR A 136 -13.41 -14.66 -8.62
N ALA A 137 -13.02 -14.82 -7.35
CA ALA A 137 -13.84 -15.47 -6.32
C ALA A 137 -15.14 -14.71 -6.05
N VAL A 138 -15.07 -13.38 -5.95
CA VAL A 138 -16.25 -12.50 -5.79
C VAL A 138 -17.19 -12.63 -7.00
N ILE A 139 -16.67 -12.65 -8.23
CA ILE A 139 -17.48 -12.84 -9.45
C ILE A 139 -18.19 -14.19 -9.42
N ALA A 140 -17.50 -15.28 -9.05
CA ALA A 140 -18.09 -16.60 -8.96
C ALA A 140 -19.22 -16.64 -7.91
N LYS A 141 -18.97 -16.12 -6.71
CA LYS A 141 -19.97 -16.08 -5.62
C LYS A 141 -21.15 -15.16 -5.93
N ALA A 142 -20.91 -14.02 -6.58
CA ALA A 142 -21.95 -13.12 -7.04
C ALA A 142 -22.87 -13.83 -8.06
N ALA A 143 -22.30 -14.60 -8.98
CA ALA A 143 -23.06 -15.42 -9.92
C ALA A 143 -23.94 -16.46 -9.21
N ASP A 144 -23.40 -17.14 -8.19
CA ASP A 144 -24.15 -18.13 -7.39
C ASP A 144 -25.38 -17.53 -6.67
N VAL A 145 -25.30 -16.27 -6.23
CA VAL A 145 -26.39 -15.59 -5.52
C VAL A 145 -27.34 -14.80 -6.42
N GLY A 146 -27.09 -14.72 -7.73
CA GLY A 146 -28.05 -14.18 -8.70
C GLY A 146 -27.64 -12.88 -9.41
N TYR A 147 -26.37 -12.48 -9.35
CA TYR A 147 -25.84 -11.46 -10.26
C TYR A 147 -25.82 -12.00 -11.70
N LYS A 148 -26.38 -11.24 -12.64
CA LYS A 148 -26.62 -11.71 -14.03
C LYS A 148 -25.66 -11.10 -15.05
N PHE A 149 -25.05 -9.96 -14.72
CA PHE A 149 -24.14 -9.27 -15.61
C PHE A 149 -22.90 -8.80 -14.85
N VAL A 150 -21.72 -9.11 -15.39
CA VAL A 150 -20.43 -8.77 -14.83
C VAL A 150 -19.62 -7.98 -15.86
N ILE A 151 -19.19 -6.78 -15.47
CA ILE A 151 -18.29 -5.94 -16.24
C ILE A 151 -16.98 -5.82 -15.47
N VAL A 152 -15.88 -6.24 -16.06
CA VAL A 152 -14.53 -6.05 -15.52
C VAL A 152 -13.86 -4.94 -16.31
N LEU A 153 -13.67 -3.79 -15.68
CA LEU A 153 -12.89 -2.69 -16.22
C LEU A 153 -11.41 -2.97 -15.94
N SER A 154 -10.67 -3.36 -16.98
CA SER A 154 -9.22 -3.56 -16.89
C SER A 154 -8.48 -2.23 -17.14
N GLY A 155 -7.18 -2.18 -16.89
CA GLY A 155 -6.37 -0.99 -17.19
C GLY A 155 -6.39 -0.56 -18.68
N ILE A 156 -5.65 0.51 -18.98
CA ILE A 156 -5.72 1.23 -20.27
C ILE A 156 -5.09 0.39 -21.42
N HIS A 157 -4.11 -0.45 -21.10
CA HIS A 157 -3.32 -1.19 -22.07
C HIS A 157 -3.96 -2.53 -22.47
N ASN A 158 -3.80 -2.92 -23.74
CA ASN A 158 -4.33 -4.18 -24.27
C ASN A 158 -3.70 -5.42 -23.61
N GLY A 159 -2.42 -5.35 -23.20
CA GLY A 159 -1.72 -6.46 -22.54
C GLY A 159 -2.37 -6.87 -21.22
N LEU A 160 -2.58 -5.92 -20.31
CA LEU A 160 -3.24 -6.15 -19.02
C LEU A 160 -4.67 -6.68 -19.19
N ARG A 161 -5.38 -6.12 -20.16
CA ARG A 161 -6.74 -6.55 -20.52
C ARG A 161 -6.76 -7.99 -21.01
N LYS A 162 -5.83 -8.37 -21.90
CA LYS A 162 -5.70 -9.73 -22.42
C LYS A 162 -5.38 -10.72 -21.29
N GLN A 163 -4.42 -10.39 -20.43
CA GLN A 163 -4.07 -11.21 -19.27
C GLN A 163 -5.26 -11.43 -18.33
N THR A 164 -6.03 -10.37 -18.06
CA THR A 164 -7.25 -10.46 -17.23
C THR A 164 -8.30 -11.36 -17.87
N GLN A 165 -8.52 -11.21 -19.18
CA GLN A 165 -9.46 -12.04 -19.93
C GLN A 165 -9.05 -13.51 -19.92
N GLU A 166 -7.80 -13.84 -20.24
CA GLU A 166 -7.30 -15.22 -20.26
C GLU A 166 -7.45 -15.89 -18.88
N ARG A 167 -7.18 -15.15 -17.81
CA ARG A 167 -7.36 -15.64 -16.44
C ARG A 167 -8.82 -15.93 -16.13
N LEU A 168 -9.75 -15.03 -16.48
CA LEU A 168 -11.19 -15.26 -16.27
C LEU A 168 -11.74 -16.37 -17.17
N ASP A 169 -11.17 -16.54 -18.37
CA ASP A 169 -11.52 -17.64 -19.27
C ASP A 169 -11.15 -18.98 -18.61
N GLU A 170 -9.94 -19.09 -18.08
CA GLU A 170 -9.45 -20.29 -17.40
C GLU A 170 -10.21 -20.57 -16.09
N GLN A 171 -10.38 -19.55 -15.25
CA GLN A 171 -10.84 -19.72 -13.88
C GLN A 171 -12.37 -19.64 -13.73
N LEU A 172 -13.12 -19.20 -14.74
CA LEU A 172 -14.58 -19.15 -14.70
C LEU A 172 -15.21 -19.84 -15.90
N HIS A 173 -14.93 -19.33 -17.11
CA HIS A 173 -15.62 -19.76 -18.33
C HIS A 173 -15.38 -21.25 -18.63
N LYS A 174 -14.13 -21.69 -18.72
CA LYS A 174 -13.77 -23.09 -19.02
C LYS A 174 -14.26 -24.07 -17.95
N LEU A 175 -14.37 -23.63 -16.69
CA LEU A 175 -14.87 -24.47 -15.61
C LEU A 175 -16.39 -24.71 -15.69
N THR A 176 -17.13 -23.76 -16.25
CA THR A 176 -18.61 -23.81 -16.35
C THR A 176 -19.12 -23.22 -17.70
N PRO A 177 -18.74 -23.81 -18.85
CA PRO A 177 -18.82 -23.15 -20.16
C PRO A 177 -20.24 -22.81 -20.63
N THR A 178 -21.23 -23.63 -20.27
CA THR A 178 -22.64 -23.39 -20.63
C THR A 178 -23.33 -22.33 -19.76
N LYS A 179 -22.64 -21.86 -18.71
CA LYS A 179 -23.17 -20.95 -17.69
C LYS A 179 -22.59 -19.54 -17.77
N TRP A 180 -21.68 -19.30 -18.73
CA TRP A 180 -21.08 -17.99 -19.00
C TRP A 180 -21.29 -17.58 -20.44
N LYS A 181 -21.72 -16.33 -20.64
CA LYS A 181 -21.82 -15.69 -21.95
C LYS A 181 -20.81 -14.56 -22.04
N GLN A 182 -19.77 -14.73 -22.85
CA GLN A 182 -18.72 -13.74 -22.97
C GLN A 182 -19.04 -12.72 -24.07
N LEU A 183 -18.87 -11.43 -23.77
CA LEU A 183 -18.97 -10.33 -24.74
C LEU A 183 -17.62 -9.93 -25.32
N THR A 184 -16.56 -10.55 -24.83
CA THR A 184 -15.16 -10.21 -25.08
C THR A 184 -14.33 -11.50 -25.08
N ASN A 185 -13.18 -11.49 -25.77
CA ASN A 185 -12.22 -12.60 -25.77
C ASN A 185 -10.78 -12.06 -25.75
N ALA A 186 -9.77 -12.92 -25.62
CA ALA A 186 -8.37 -12.53 -25.44
C ALA A 186 -7.86 -11.52 -26.49
N ASP A 187 -8.21 -11.74 -27.77
CA ASP A 187 -7.73 -10.92 -28.89
C ASP A 187 -8.70 -9.77 -29.29
N GLY A 188 -9.93 -9.79 -28.78
CA GLY A 188 -11.00 -8.88 -29.15
C GLY A 188 -11.64 -8.19 -27.95
N ASP A 189 -11.38 -6.89 -27.82
CA ASP A 189 -12.07 -5.98 -26.88
C ASP A 189 -13.55 -5.79 -27.23
N PHE A 190 -14.29 -5.04 -26.41
CA PHE A 190 -15.73 -4.86 -26.60
C PHE A 190 -16.05 -4.31 -27.99
N ARG A 191 -16.71 -5.18 -28.76
CA ARG A 191 -17.37 -4.90 -30.03
C ARG A 191 -18.83 -5.29 -29.85
N ALA A 192 -19.74 -4.42 -30.28
CA ALA A 192 -21.17 -4.66 -30.10
C ALA A 192 -21.54 -6.02 -30.73
N PRO A 193 -22.02 -7.00 -29.94
CA PRO A 193 -22.43 -8.28 -30.49
C PRO A 193 -23.60 -8.08 -31.47
N THR A 194 -23.74 -9.00 -32.43
CA THR A 194 -24.86 -9.00 -33.39
C THR A 194 -26.21 -9.13 -32.68
N MET A 195 -26.23 -9.76 -31.50
CA MET A 195 -27.40 -9.88 -30.65
C MET A 195 -27.65 -8.58 -29.86
N GLN A 196 -28.91 -8.12 -29.85
CA GLN A 196 -29.31 -6.93 -29.08
C GLN A 196 -29.20 -7.18 -27.57
N SER A 197 -28.84 -6.14 -26.82
CA SER A 197 -28.70 -6.19 -25.36
C SER A 197 -29.96 -6.68 -24.64
N THR A 198 -31.14 -6.33 -25.15
CA THR A 198 -32.45 -6.72 -24.62
C THR A 198 -32.68 -8.24 -24.65
N ALA A 199 -32.27 -8.90 -25.73
CA ALA A 199 -32.39 -10.35 -25.87
C ALA A 199 -31.34 -11.09 -25.04
N LEU A 200 -30.12 -10.54 -24.92
CA LEU A 200 -29.03 -11.19 -24.20
C LEU A 200 -29.30 -11.25 -22.68
N LEU A 201 -29.88 -10.18 -22.12
CA LEU A 201 -30.02 -9.98 -20.68
C LEU A 201 -31.27 -10.63 -20.05
N HIS A 202 -32.23 -11.10 -20.86
CA HIS A 202 -33.52 -11.65 -20.40
C HIS A 202 -33.74 -13.14 -20.71
N VAL A 203 -32.75 -13.89 -21.19
CA VAL A 203 -32.92 -15.35 -21.33
C VAL A 203 -32.74 -16.01 -19.96
N ASP A 204 -33.86 -16.34 -19.32
CA ASP A 204 -33.97 -16.85 -17.94
C ASP A 204 -33.16 -18.13 -17.65
N ASP A 205 -32.65 -18.83 -18.67
CA ASP A 205 -31.87 -20.07 -18.54
C ASP A 205 -30.36 -19.93 -18.89
N SER A 206 -29.88 -18.72 -19.18
CA SER A 206 -28.73 -18.56 -20.07
C SER A 206 -27.38 -18.22 -19.45
N GLY A 207 -27.27 -18.33 -18.12
CA GLY A 207 -26.02 -18.09 -17.39
C GLY A 207 -25.73 -16.61 -17.14
N VAL A 208 -24.51 -16.31 -16.71
CA VAL A 208 -24.03 -14.96 -16.38
C VAL A 208 -23.28 -14.36 -17.56
N ILE A 209 -23.54 -13.10 -17.88
CA ILE A 209 -22.84 -12.38 -18.94
C ILE A 209 -21.56 -11.78 -18.36
N LEU A 210 -20.44 -11.97 -19.06
CA LEU A 210 -19.12 -11.47 -18.67
C LEU A 210 -18.52 -10.60 -19.78
N ALA A 211 -18.06 -9.40 -19.43
CA ALA A 211 -17.34 -8.51 -20.33
C ALA A 211 -16.06 -7.97 -19.66
N VAL A 212 -14.90 -8.16 -20.29
CA VAL A 212 -13.61 -7.58 -19.87
C VAL A 212 -13.24 -6.46 -20.82
N VAL A 213 -13.37 -5.23 -20.31
CA VAL A 213 -13.39 -3.99 -21.09
C VAL A 213 -12.26 -3.09 -20.64
N LYS A 214 -11.43 -2.61 -21.57
CA LYS A 214 -10.36 -1.67 -21.20
C LYS A 214 -10.92 -0.29 -20.88
N LYS A 215 -10.25 0.42 -19.95
CA LYS A 215 -10.49 1.84 -19.64
C LYS A 215 -10.04 2.76 -20.78
N ASN A 216 -10.76 2.72 -21.90
CA ASN A 216 -10.49 3.53 -23.08
C ASN A 216 -11.78 4.20 -23.58
N ALA A 217 -11.69 5.48 -23.92
CA ALA A 217 -12.85 6.28 -24.28
C ALA A 217 -13.66 5.70 -25.45
N ALA A 218 -13.00 5.21 -26.51
CA ALA A 218 -13.69 4.65 -27.67
C ALA A 218 -14.45 3.36 -27.31
N VAL A 219 -13.84 2.51 -26.48
CA VAL A 219 -14.43 1.23 -26.07
C VAL A 219 -15.59 1.44 -25.12
N LEU A 220 -15.42 2.31 -24.12
CA LEU A 220 -16.48 2.67 -23.18
C LEU A 220 -17.67 3.33 -23.90
N LYS A 221 -17.44 4.20 -24.89
CA LYS A 221 -18.50 4.74 -25.74
C LYS A 221 -19.26 3.66 -26.52
N ARG A 222 -18.57 2.61 -27.00
CA ARG A 222 -19.23 1.47 -27.67
C ARG A 222 -20.09 0.66 -26.69
N LEU A 223 -19.59 0.39 -25.49
CA LEU A 223 -20.34 -0.28 -24.43
C LEU A 223 -21.58 0.52 -24.03
N ASP A 224 -21.40 1.82 -23.78
CA ASP A 224 -22.48 2.75 -23.47
C ASP A 224 -23.58 2.69 -24.53
N LYS A 225 -23.19 2.85 -25.81
CA LYS A 225 -24.12 2.80 -26.95
C LYS A 225 -24.85 1.47 -27.06
N TRP A 226 -24.20 0.35 -26.76
CA TRP A 226 -24.81 -0.98 -26.80
C TRP A 226 -25.84 -1.21 -25.68
N LEU A 227 -25.68 -0.56 -24.53
CA LEU A 227 -26.66 -0.62 -23.42
C LEU A 227 -27.91 0.22 -23.69
N GLN A 228 -27.82 1.28 -24.52
CA GLN A 228 -28.93 2.23 -24.76
C GLN A 228 -30.27 1.56 -25.17
N PRO A 229 -30.33 0.56 -26.07
CA PRO A 229 -31.59 -0.11 -26.40
C PRO A 229 -32.24 -0.79 -25.19
N ALA A 230 -31.44 -1.44 -24.34
CA ALA A 230 -31.93 -2.09 -23.12
C ALA A 230 -32.44 -1.08 -22.09
N VAL A 231 -31.79 0.08 -21.96
CA VAL A 231 -32.28 1.20 -21.15
C VAL A 231 -33.66 1.66 -21.64
N LYS A 232 -33.81 1.91 -22.95
CA LYS A 232 -35.08 2.39 -23.54
C LYS A 232 -36.24 1.41 -23.35
N GLN A 233 -35.95 0.12 -23.35
CA GLN A 233 -36.94 -0.94 -23.16
C GLN A 233 -37.12 -1.35 -21.69
N ARG A 234 -36.44 -0.67 -20.75
CA ARG A 234 -36.42 -1.01 -19.31
C ARG A 234 -35.94 -2.43 -19.02
N ALA A 235 -35.17 -3.00 -19.95
CA ALA A 235 -34.66 -4.37 -19.86
C ALA A 235 -33.57 -4.53 -18.79
N LEU A 236 -32.99 -3.43 -18.32
CA LEU A 236 -31.94 -3.44 -17.28
C LEU A 236 -32.49 -3.44 -15.85
N ASN A 237 -33.80 -3.22 -15.66
CA ASN A 237 -34.41 -3.08 -14.33
C ASN A 237 -34.27 -4.35 -13.47
N ASP A 238 -34.26 -5.52 -14.10
CA ASP A 238 -34.18 -6.83 -13.43
C ASP A 238 -32.82 -7.51 -13.62
N VAL A 239 -31.77 -6.73 -13.91
CA VAL A 239 -30.41 -7.22 -14.15
C VAL A 239 -29.45 -6.73 -13.06
N PRO A 240 -29.30 -7.49 -11.96
CA PRO A 240 -28.26 -7.24 -10.96
C PRO A 240 -26.87 -7.31 -11.62
N THR A 241 -26.17 -6.18 -11.60
CA THR A 241 -24.91 -5.98 -12.32
C THR A 241 -23.77 -5.73 -11.35
N LEU A 242 -22.69 -6.51 -11.51
CA LEU A 242 -21.43 -6.34 -10.80
C LEU A 242 -20.41 -5.68 -11.72
N ILE A 243 -19.78 -4.61 -11.27
CA ILE A 243 -18.71 -3.91 -11.97
C ILE A 243 -17.47 -3.99 -11.12
N ILE A 244 -16.45 -4.70 -11.62
CA ILE A 244 -15.13 -4.78 -11.01
C ILE A 244 -14.23 -3.78 -11.73
N ASP A 245 -13.64 -2.85 -11.00
CA ASP A 245 -12.66 -1.91 -11.54
C ASP A 245 -11.26 -2.29 -11.06
N ASP A 246 -10.48 -2.95 -11.93
CA ASP A 246 -9.12 -3.36 -11.61
C ASP A 246 -8.14 -2.20 -11.82
N GLU A 247 -7.21 -2.02 -10.90
CA GLU A 247 -6.36 -0.82 -10.80
C GLU A 247 -7.22 0.45 -10.77
N ALA A 248 -8.13 0.54 -9.78
CA ALA A 248 -9.10 1.64 -9.66
C ALA A 248 -8.47 3.02 -9.40
N ASP A 249 -7.20 3.04 -9.02
CA ASP A 249 -6.33 4.22 -8.97
C ASP A 249 -5.96 4.73 -10.37
N GLN A 250 -5.98 3.88 -11.40
CA GLN A 250 -5.69 4.23 -12.78
C GLN A 250 -6.95 4.57 -13.58
N ALA A 251 -6.94 5.77 -14.16
CA ALA A 251 -7.91 6.29 -15.13
C ALA A 251 -9.37 6.48 -14.63
N SER A 252 -9.80 5.70 -13.65
CA SER A 252 -11.13 5.79 -13.03
C SER A 252 -11.23 6.96 -12.06
N VAL A 253 -10.11 7.43 -11.50
CA VAL A 253 -10.04 8.64 -10.67
C VAL A 253 -9.50 9.79 -11.53
N GLU A 254 -10.21 10.93 -11.54
CA GLU A 254 -9.76 12.23 -12.06
C GLU A 254 -9.33 12.38 -13.54
N THR A 255 -9.61 11.41 -14.42
CA THR A 255 -9.46 11.68 -15.87
C THR A 255 -10.66 12.46 -16.41
N ARG A 256 -10.41 13.52 -17.18
CA ARG A 256 -11.46 14.37 -17.78
C ARG A 256 -12.41 13.63 -18.72
N ILE A 257 -12.05 12.42 -19.18
CA ILE A 257 -12.77 11.68 -20.22
C ILE A 257 -13.27 10.31 -19.75
N ILE A 258 -12.45 9.50 -19.08
CA ILE A 258 -12.80 8.11 -18.76
C ILE A 258 -13.76 8.03 -17.56
N ASN A 259 -13.49 8.77 -16.48
CA ASN A 259 -14.36 8.78 -15.30
C ASN A 259 -15.83 9.14 -15.64
N PRO A 260 -16.13 10.21 -16.40
CA PRO A 260 -17.50 10.52 -16.81
C PRO A 260 -18.17 9.41 -17.63
N LEU A 261 -17.42 8.68 -18.46
CA LEU A 261 -17.96 7.56 -19.24
C LEU A 261 -18.33 6.37 -18.37
N ILE A 262 -17.48 6.01 -17.41
CA ILE A 262 -17.76 4.94 -16.43
C ILE A 262 -19.02 5.29 -15.63
N ARG A 263 -19.09 6.52 -15.11
CA ARG A 263 -20.27 7.03 -14.39
C ARG A 263 -21.53 7.00 -15.26
N GLY A 264 -21.40 7.36 -16.54
CA GLY A 264 -22.50 7.31 -17.50
C GLY A 264 -23.03 5.90 -17.76
N ILE A 265 -22.16 4.88 -17.73
CA ILE A 265 -22.54 3.47 -17.84
C ILE A 265 -23.24 3.01 -16.55
N ILE A 266 -22.67 3.32 -15.38
CA ILE A 266 -23.25 2.96 -14.07
C ILE A 266 -24.67 3.55 -13.93
N ALA A 267 -24.85 4.82 -14.28
CA ALA A 267 -26.15 5.50 -14.20
C ALA A 267 -27.26 4.86 -15.06
N LYS A 268 -26.92 3.97 -16.01
CA LYS A 268 -27.89 3.23 -16.84
C LYS A 268 -28.31 1.91 -16.22
N LEU A 269 -27.66 1.46 -15.15
CA LEU A 269 -27.85 0.17 -14.50
C LEU A 269 -28.55 0.41 -13.15
N PRO A 270 -29.88 0.15 -13.04
CA PRO A 270 -30.63 0.44 -11.80
C PRO A 270 -30.22 -0.41 -10.59
N LYS A 271 -29.52 -1.52 -10.84
CA LYS A 271 -29.09 -2.51 -9.86
C LYS A 271 -27.59 -2.74 -10.02
N SER A 272 -26.77 -1.77 -9.60
CA SER A 272 -25.33 -1.77 -9.85
C SER A 272 -24.51 -1.80 -8.57
N THR A 273 -23.56 -2.73 -8.53
CA THR A 273 -22.52 -2.81 -7.50
C THR A 273 -21.17 -2.56 -8.17
N TYR A 274 -20.55 -1.42 -7.88
CA TYR A 274 -19.21 -1.07 -8.32
C TYR A 274 -18.19 -1.39 -7.23
N ILE A 275 -17.14 -2.13 -7.54
CA ILE A 275 -16.07 -2.46 -6.60
C ILE A 275 -14.73 -2.11 -7.24
N GLY A 276 -14.07 -1.09 -6.69
CA GLY A 276 -12.70 -0.76 -7.07
C GLY A 276 -11.71 -1.71 -6.39
N TYR A 277 -10.76 -2.25 -7.14
CA TYR A 277 -9.62 -3.00 -6.62
C TYR A 277 -8.35 -2.17 -6.84
N THR A 278 -7.60 -1.92 -5.77
CA THR A 278 -6.36 -1.14 -5.88
C THR A 278 -5.31 -1.55 -4.84
N ALA A 279 -4.05 -1.27 -5.15
CA ALA A 279 -2.98 -1.26 -4.16
C ALA A 279 -2.88 0.05 -3.39
N THR A 280 -3.27 1.15 -4.02
CA THR A 280 -3.04 2.51 -3.54
C THR A 280 -4.35 3.26 -3.47
N PRO A 281 -5.05 3.23 -2.32
CA PRO A 281 -6.40 3.76 -2.26
C PRO A 281 -6.43 5.31 -2.20
N PHE A 282 -5.28 5.99 -2.32
CA PHE A 282 -5.17 7.45 -2.24
C PHE A 282 -6.14 8.13 -3.18
N ALA A 283 -5.96 7.89 -4.48
CA ALA A 283 -6.79 8.48 -5.52
C ALA A 283 -8.29 8.25 -5.23
N ASN A 284 -8.68 7.03 -4.84
CA ASN A 284 -10.08 6.67 -4.60
C ASN A 284 -10.68 7.31 -3.34
N ILE A 285 -9.93 7.42 -2.24
CA ILE A 285 -10.41 7.99 -0.97
C ILE A 285 -10.38 9.53 -0.98
N LEU A 286 -9.52 10.12 -1.81
CA LEU A 286 -9.38 11.57 -1.90
C LEU A 286 -10.46 12.24 -2.76
N ILE A 287 -11.17 11.47 -3.60
CA ILE A 287 -12.35 11.94 -4.34
C ILE A 287 -13.33 12.60 -3.37
N ASP A 288 -13.88 13.76 -3.78
CA ASP A 288 -14.95 14.40 -3.01
C ASP A 288 -16.23 13.54 -3.02
N PRO A 289 -16.70 13.03 -1.86
CA PRO A 289 -17.93 12.24 -1.79
C PRO A 289 -19.16 13.01 -2.31
N ALA A 290 -19.15 14.35 -2.22
CA ALA A 290 -20.26 15.19 -2.65
C ALA A 290 -20.37 15.34 -4.19
N ALA A 291 -19.34 14.98 -4.95
CA ALA A 291 -19.31 15.14 -6.41
C ALA A 291 -20.09 14.07 -7.20
N GLY A 292 -20.78 13.14 -6.50
CA GLY A 292 -21.51 12.03 -7.10
C GLY A 292 -20.62 11.05 -7.87
N ASP A 293 -19.35 10.97 -7.47
CA ASP A 293 -18.26 10.29 -8.16
C ASP A 293 -18.13 8.82 -7.72
N LEU A 294 -17.08 8.12 -8.15
CA LEU A 294 -16.79 6.71 -7.83
C LEU A 294 -16.27 6.47 -6.40
N TYR A 295 -16.59 7.40 -5.48
CA TYR A 295 -16.21 7.31 -4.08
C TYR A 295 -16.83 6.05 -3.42
N PRO A 296 -16.06 5.26 -2.67
CA PRO A 296 -16.53 4.00 -2.08
C PRO A 296 -17.37 4.23 -0.83
N LYS A 297 -18.59 4.75 -1.02
CA LYS A 297 -19.50 5.15 0.07
C LYS A 297 -20.07 3.98 0.90
N ASP A 298 -20.07 2.75 0.37
CA ASP A 298 -20.76 1.61 0.98
C ASP A 298 -19.82 0.68 1.76
N PHE A 299 -18.58 0.45 1.29
CA PHE A 299 -17.58 -0.28 2.08
C PHE A 299 -16.14 -0.07 1.58
N ILE A 300 -15.18 -0.23 2.48
CA ILE A 300 -13.74 -0.29 2.19
C ILE A 300 -13.17 -1.50 2.94
N LEU A 301 -12.68 -2.50 2.20
CA LEU A 301 -12.14 -3.74 2.75
C LEU A 301 -10.62 -3.79 2.58
N ASN A 302 -9.91 -4.12 3.65
CA ASN A 302 -8.45 -4.24 3.67
C ASN A 302 -8.04 -5.72 3.59
N LEU A 303 -7.60 -6.19 2.42
CA LEU A 303 -7.11 -7.57 2.27
C LEU A 303 -5.85 -7.79 3.11
N PRO A 304 -5.73 -8.94 3.80
CA PRO A 304 -4.57 -9.22 4.64
C PRO A 304 -3.31 -9.38 3.78
N GLU A 305 -2.16 -9.08 4.36
CA GLU A 305 -0.88 -9.37 3.72
C GLU A 305 -0.72 -10.88 3.58
N PRO A 306 -0.49 -11.40 2.35
CA PRO A 306 -0.23 -12.82 2.19
C PRO A 306 1.09 -13.23 2.85
N GLU A 307 1.11 -14.39 3.49
CA GLU A 307 2.34 -14.94 4.06
C GLU A 307 3.42 -15.11 2.99
N GLY A 308 4.66 -14.69 3.30
CA GLY A 308 5.78 -14.75 2.36
C GLY A 308 5.77 -13.69 1.26
N TYR A 309 4.82 -12.74 1.28
CA TYR A 309 4.79 -11.63 0.34
C TYR A 309 6.06 -10.76 0.47
N PHE A 310 6.50 -10.24 -0.68
CA PHE A 310 7.66 -9.37 -0.79
C PHE A 310 7.17 -7.95 -1.12
N GLY A 311 6.93 -7.16 -0.08
CA GLY A 311 6.32 -5.83 -0.17
C GLY A 311 7.28 -4.66 0.05
N THR A 312 6.74 -3.45 -0.08
CA THR A 312 7.41 -2.16 0.11
C THR A 312 8.16 -2.11 1.45
N GLU A 313 7.46 -2.43 2.55
CA GLU A 313 8.00 -2.44 3.91
C GLU A 313 9.14 -3.44 4.09
N ARG A 314 9.00 -4.66 3.56
CA ARG A 314 10.06 -5.67 3.68
C ARG A 314 11.34 -5.27 2.97
N ILE A 315 11.25 -4.54 1.86
CA ILE A 315 12.41 -4.13 1.07
C ILE A 315 13.04 -2.87 1.65
N PHE A 316 12.26 -1.80 1.78
CA PHE A 316 12.77 -0.45 2.08
C PHE A 316 12.65 -0.08 3.55
N GLY A 317 11.93 -0.91 4.32
CA GLY A 317 11.48 -0.55 5.64
C GLY A 317 10.42 0.55 5.59
N ARG A 318 10.03 1.02 6.76
CA ARG A 318 9.12 2.15 6.93
C ARG A 318 9.37 2.83 8.25
N ASP A 319 8.91 4.06 8.40
CA ASP A 319 9.02 4.76 9.67
C ASP A 319 7.93 4.28 10.65
N VAL A 320 8.11 4.59 11.93
CA VAL A 320 7.12 4.27 12.97
C VAL A 320 5.90 5.14 12.77
N VAL A 321 4.74 4.50 12.81
CA VAL A 321 3.44 5.12 12.62
C VAL A 321 2.63 5.05 13.92
N GLU A 322 1.59 5.87 14.03
CA GLU A 322 0.69 5.82 15.19
C GLU A 322 -0.05 4.46 15.22
N GLY A 323 -0.11 3.83 16.40
CA GLY A 323 -0.71 2.49 16.57
C GLY A 323 0.20 1.29 16.26
N ASP A 324 1.50 1.52 15.97
CA ASP A 324 2.43 0.45 15.65
C ASP A 324 2.95 -0.30 16.90
N GLU A 325 3.06 -1.63 16.80
CA GLU A 325 3.66 -2.49 17.84
C GLU A 325 5.09 -2.92 17.49
N ALA A 326 5.56 -2.61 16.28
CA ALA A 326 6.88 -3.00 15.79
C ALA A 326 8.01 -2.21 16.46
N ASN A 327 9.14 -2.89 16.72
CA ASN A 327 10.34 -2.25 17.25
C ASN A 327 11.23 -1.73 16.14
N GLY A 328 12.18 -0.85 16.48
CA GLY A 328 13.05 -0.17 15.50
C GLY A 328 13.78 -1.08 14.49
N VAL A 329 14.12 -2.32 14.85
CA VAL A 329 14.81 -3.27 13.97
C VAL A 329 13.88 -3.87 12.91
N ASP A 330 12.60 -4.03 13.22
CA ASP A 330 11.60 -4.61 12.30
C ASP A 330 11.29 -3.65 11.13
N LEU A 331 11.76 -2.41 11.21
CA LEU A 331 11.37 -1.27 10.38
C LEU A 331 12.45 -0.81 9.40
N ASP A 332 13.63 -1.43 9.45
CA ASP A 332 14.78 -1.08 8.61
C ASP A 332 14.73 -1.72 7.22
N GLY A 333 13.79 -2.64 6.99
CA GLY A 333 13.66 -3.36 5.72
C GLY A 333 14.77 -4.39 5.54
N SER A 334 15.04 -4.75 4.28
CA SER A 334 16.05 -5.75 3.93
C SER A 334 17.23 -5.09 3.21
N ASN A 335 18.42 -5.68 3.35
CA ASN A 335 19.63 -5.17 2.70
C ASN A 335 19.71 -5.58 1.22
N MET A 336 18.62 -5.38 0.48
CA MET A 336 18.50 -5.73 -0.94
C MET A 336 18.71 -4.55 -1.89
N VAL A 337 18.75 -3.32 -1.35
CA VAL A 337 18.91 -2.09 -2.14
C VAL A 337 20.39 -1.69 -2.21
N ARG A 338 20.87 -1.33 -3.40
CA ARG A 338 22.20 -0.78 -3.67
C ARG A 338 22.03 0.62 -4.25
N ILE A 339 22.79 1.57 -3.72
CA ILE A 339 22.68 2.97 -4.12
C ILE A 339 23.46 3.21 -5.42
N ILE A 340 22.82 3.86 -6.38
CA ILE A 340 23.44 4.37 -7.60
C ILE A 340 23.89 5.80 -7.32
N PRO A 341 25.21 6.10 -7.37
CA PRO A 341 25.71 7.46 -7.19
C PRO A 341 25.34 8.33 -8.40
N HIS A 342 25.33 9.66 -8.22
CA HIS A 342 24.93 10.59 -9.28
C HIS A 342 25.79 10.46 -10.55
N GLU A 343 27.10 10.21 -10.43
CA GLU A 343 27.96 10.00 -11.59
C GLU A 343 27.51 8.85 -12.50
N ASP A 344 27.02 7.75 -11.91
CA ASP A 344 26.58 6.57 -12.65
C ASP A 344 25.18 6.79 -13.28
N VAL A 345 24.39 7.73 -12.75
CA VAL A 345 23.07 8.09 -13.31
C VAL A 345 23.25 8.79 -14.66
N ASP A 346 24.23 9.69 -14.77
CA ASP A 346 24.52 10.45 -15.99
C ASP A 346 24.98 9.55 -17.15
N ASP A 347 25.51 8.36 -16.85
CA ASP A 347 25.95 7.36 -17.84
C ASP A 347 24.79 6.54 -18.43
N VAL A 348 23.64 6.50 -17.77
CA VAL A 348 22.49 5.65 -18.14
C VAL A 348 21.23 6.45 -18.46
N ARG A 349 21.20 7.74 -18.13
CA ARG A 349 20.07 8.65 -18.35
C ARG A 349 20.58 10.02 -18.82
N PRO A 350 19.98 10.63 -19.85
CA PRO A 350 20.34 11.98 -20.27
C PRO A 350 19.88 13.03 -19.26
N SER A 351 20.73 14.01 -18.99
CA SER A 351 20.46 15.19 -18.18
C SER A 351 19.74 16.28 -18.98
N GLY A 352 18.55 15.97 -19.49
CA GLY A 352 17.70 16.96 -20.16
C GLY A 352 17.21 16.57 -21.56
N LYS A 353 16.16 17.27 -22.02
CA LYS A 353 15.60 17.13 -23.39
C LYS A 353 16.63 17.32 -24.52
N SER A 354 17.57 18.26 -24.39
CA SER A 354 18.59 18.53 -25.42
C SER A 354 19.69 17.47 -25.45
N ALA A 355 20.09 16.94 -24.29
CA ALA A 355 21.10 15.89 -24.17
C ALA A 355 20.61 14.54 -24.74
N ALA A 356 19.30 14.27 -24.68
CA ALA A 356 18.72 13.01 -25.14
C ALA A 356 18.92 12.71 -26.64
N GLN A 357 19.15 13.71 -27.49
CA GLN A 357 19.35 13.51 -28.93
C GLN A 357 20.72 12.93 -29.29
N VAL A 358 21.72 13.13 -28.42
CA VAL A 358 23.13 12.74 -28.65
C VAL A 358 23.63 11.78 -27.57
N PHE A 359 22.77 11.44 -26.61
CA PHE A 359 23.08 10.52 -25.54
C PHE A 359 23.39 9.14 -26.10
N LEU A 360 24.40 8.48 -25.52
CA LEU A 360 24.74 7.09 -25.77
C LEU A 360 24.98 6.42 -24.42
N PRO A 361 24.15 5.44 -24.02
CA PRO A 361 24.29 4.79 -22.73
C PRO A 361 25.60 4.01 -22.65
N SER A 362 26.26 4.10 -21.50
CA SER A 362 27.43 3.30 -21.15
C SER A 362 27.07 2.27 -20.06
N ILE A 363 27.99 1.35 -19.74
CA ILE A 363 27.84 0.44 -18.60
C ILE A 363 28.68 0.99 -17.44
N PRO A 364 28.10 1.77 -16.51
CA PRO A 364 28.82 2.27 -15.35
C PRO A 364 29.12 1.16 -14.33
N PRO A 365 29.99 1.40 -13.34
CA PRO A 365 30.34 0.43 -12.30
C PRO A 365 29.14 -0.22 -11.61
N THR A 366 28.09 0.55 -11.26
CA THR A 366 26.90 -0.02 -10.60
C THR A 366 26.07 -0.91 -11.54
N LEU A 367 25.96 -0.59 -12.82
CA LEU A 367 25.26 -1.44 -13.80
C LEU A 367 26.05 -2.71 -14.10
N ASP A 368 27.38 -2.63 -14.16
CA ASP A 368 28.28 -3.79 -14.26
C ASP A 368 28.07 -4.76 -13.08
N LEU A 369 27.99 -4.24 -11.84
CA LEU A 369 27.69 -5.04 -10.65
C LEU A 369 26.30 -5.67 -10.72
N ALA A 370 25.28 -4.92 -11.15
CA ALA A 370 23.92 -5.43 -11.28
C ALA A 370 23.81 -6.57 -12.31
N LEU A 371 24.43 -6.41 -13.48
CA LEU A 371 24.48 -7.44 -14.53
C LEU A 371 25.21 -8.70 -14.06
N THR A 372 26.33 -8.52 -13.36
CA THR A 372 27.11 -9.63 -12.79
C THR A 372 26.30 -10.39 -11.74
N TRP A 373 25.62 -9.66 -10.86
CA TRP A 373 24.75 -10.26 -9.85
C TRP A 373 23.57 -11.01 -10.48
N PHE A 374 22.96 -10.48 -11.56
CA PHE A 374 21.88 -11.18 -12.26
C PHE A 374 22.31 -12.57 -12.75
N VAL A 375 23.51 -12.70 -13.29
CA VAL A 375 24.08 -13.98 -13.72
C VAL A 375 24.28 -14.91 -12.52
N LEU A 376 24.89 -14.42 -11.44
CA LEU A 376 25.15 -15.19 -10.21
C LEU A 376 23.86 -15.66 -9.53
N ALA A 377 22.90 -14.75 -9.36
CA ALA A 377 21.61 -15.04 -8.75
C ALA A 377 20.82 -16.06 -9.59
N THR A 378 20.84 -15.92 -10.92
CA THR A 378 20.19 -16.91 -11.80
C THR A 378 20.89 -18.27 -11.71
N ALA A 379 22.22 -18.30 -11.68
CA ALA A 379 22.97 -19.55 -11.50
C ALA A 379 22.67 -20.21 -10.14
N ALA A 380 22.51 -19.42 -9.08
CA ALA A 380 22.10 -19.93 -7.76
C ALA A 380 20.68 -20.50 -7.76
N ARG A 381 19.74 -19.90 -8.49
CA ARG A 381 18.40 -20.49 -8.70
C ARG A 381 18.51 -21.86 -9.38
N ARG A 382 19.33 -21.99 -10.43
CA ARG A 382 19.58 -23.27 -11.10
C ARG A 382 20.22 -24.30 -10.16
N ALA A 383 21.16 -23.88 -9.31
CA ALA A 383 21.76 -24.75 -8.29
C ALA A 383 20.74 -25.27 -7.26
N ARG A 384 19.67 -24.52 -6.98
CA ARG A 384 18.54 -24.96 -6.15
C ARG A 384 17.52 -25.84 -6.88
N GLY A 385 17.73 -26.11 -8.16
CA GLY A 385 16.81 -26.88 -9.00
C GLY A 385 15.66 -26.06 -9.60
N ASP A 386 15.63 -24.74 -9.40
CA ASP A 386 14.65 -23.85 -10.03
C ASP A 386 15.02 -23.66 -11.50
N LYS A 387 14.15 -24.13 -12.40
CA LYS A 387 14.26 -24.00 -13.86
C LYS A 387 13.33 -22.94 -14.45
N GLY A 388 12.61 -22.20 -13.63
CA GLY A 388 11.71 -21.14 -14.06
C GLY A 388 12.42 -19.96 -14.70
N HIS A 389 11.66 -19.02 -15.22
CA HIS A 389 12.18 -17.80 -15.87
C HIS A 389 13.04 -16.98 -14.90
N ALA A 390 14.00 -16.23 -15.43
CA ALA A 390 14.81 -15.28 -14.70
C ALA A 390 14.91 -13.99 -15.52
N THR A 391 14.45 -12.88 -14.94
CA THR A 391 14.44 -11.58 -15.62
C THR A 391 15.19 -10.53 -14.81
N MET A 392 15.92 -9.67 -15.51
CA MET A 392 16.45 -8.41 -15.01
C MET A 392 15.72 -7.25 -15.69
N LEU A 393 15.30 -6.26 -14.91
CA LEU A 393 14.68 -5.04 -15.43
C LEU A 393 15.69 -3.88 -15.38
N ILE A 394 15.90 -3.20 -16.50
CA ILE A 394 16.64 -1.95 -16.60
C ILE A 394 15.65 -0.86 -17.00
N HIS A 395 15.40 0.08 -16.09
CA HIS A 395 14.48 1.18 -16.30
C HIS A 395 15.18 2.53 -16.08
N THR A 396 15.54 3.18 -17.19
CA THR A 396 16.38 4.40 -17.17
C THR A 396 15.70 5.65 -17.73
N SER A 397 14.82 5.52 -18.73
CA SER A 397 14.06 6.63 -19.34
C SER A 397 12.71 6.15 -19.87
N VAL A 398 11.79 7.04 -20.24
CA VAL A 398 10.59 6.70 -21.04
C VAL A 398 10.86 6.64 -22.55
N LYS A 399 11.95 7.25 -23.03
CA LYS A 399 12.19 7.42 -24.48
C LYS A 399 12.67 6.12 -25.12
N THR A 400 11.93 5.67 -26.13
CA THR A 400 12.22 4.43 -26.88
C THR A 400 13.61 4.42 -27.50
N ASP A 401 14.03 5.56 -28.04
CA ASP A 401 15.31 5.69 -28.75
C ASP A 401 16.51 5.46 -27.82
N ILE A 402 16.36 5.77 -26.53
CA ILE A 402 17.38 5.50 -25.50
C ILE A 402 17.40 4.00 -25.18
N HIS A 403 16.24 3.35 -25.08
CA HIS A 403 16.17 1.91 -24.83
C HIS A 403 16.88 1.12 -25.92
N ASP A 404 16.65 1.47 -27.18
CA ASP A 404 17.25 0.77 -28.33
C ASP A 404 18.78 0.85 -28.30
N GLN A 405 19.34 1.96 -27.82
CA GLN A 405 20.79 2.14 -27.71
C GLN A 405 21.45 1.27 -26.64
N PHE A 406 20.72 0.80 -25.62
CA PHE A 406 21.27 -0.12 -24.60
C PHE A 406 21.57 -1.52 -25.16
N ARG A 407 20.97 -1.92 -26.31
CA ARG A 407 21.14 -3.27 -26.87
C ARG A 407 22.62 -3.60 -27.12
N GLY A 408 23.37 -2.69 -27.71
CA GLY A 408 24.79 -2.88 -28.03
C GLY A 408 25.67 -3.08 -26.79
N PRO A 409 25.71 -2.10 -25.87
CA PRO A 409 26.49 -2.19 -24.63
C PRO A 409 26.16 -3.43 -23.79
N LEU A 410 24.88 -3.77 -23.62
CA LEU A 410 24.46 -4.94 -22.82
C LEU A 410 24.85 -6.26 -23.50
N SER A 411 24.65 -6.39 -24.81
CA SER A 411 25.02 -7.61 -25.54
C SER A 411 26.54 -7.82 -25.54
N ALA A 412 27.31 -6.73 -25.67
CA ALA A 412 28.77 -6.75 -25.58
C ALA A 412 29.24 -7.17 -24.19
N PHE A 413 28.59 -6.68 -23.12
CA PHE A 413 28.88 -7.09 -21.75
C PHE A 413 28.68 -8.59 -21.55
N VAL A 414 27.50 -9.11 -21.89
CA VAL A 414 27.16 -10.54 -21.71
C VAL A 414 28.12 -11.43 -22.50
N SER A 415 28.37 -11.10 -23.78
CA SER A 415 29.29 -11.85 -24.63
C SER A 415 30.73 -11.79 -24.13
N GLY A 416 31.17 -10.64 -23.62
CA GLY A 416 32.49 -10.45 -23.06
C GLY A 416 32.71 -11.27 -21.79
N LEU A 417 31.70 -11.30 -20.90
CA LEU A 417 31.73 -12.09 -19.67
C LEU A 417 31.69 -13.59 -19.98
N ALA A 418 30.85 -14.03 -20.93
CA ALA A 418 30.80 -15.41 -21.41
C ALA A 418 32.16 -15.89 -21.93
N LYS A 419 32.80 -15.11 -22.81
CA LYS A 419 34.12 -15.45 -23.35
C LYS A 419 35.18 -15.58 -22.27
N LYS A 420 35.23 -14.62 -21.32
CA LYS A 420 36.18 -14.67 -20.20
C LYS A 420 35.95 -15.92 -19.33
N TRP A 421 34.69 -16.24 -19.06
CA TRP A 421 34.30 -17.44 -18.31
C TRP A 421 34.72 -18.73 -19.00
N GLU A 422 34.44 -18.87 -20.29
CA GLU A 422 34.84 -20.04 -21.11
C GLU A 422 36.36 -20.24 -21.14
N THR A 423 37.13 -19.15 -21.20
CA THR A 423 38.60 -19.21 -21.17
C THR A 423 39.18 -19.47 -19.78
N GLY A 424 38.34 -19.54 -18.73
CA GLY A 424 38.78 -19.70 -17.36
C GLY A 424 39.59 -18.52 -16.83
N ASP A 425 39.27 -17.30 -17.27
CA ASP A 425 39.99 -16.09 -16.88
C ASP A 425 40.00 -15.91 -15.35
N PRO A 426 41.16 -15.93 -14.68
CA PRO A 426 41.22 -15.88 -13.23
C PRO A 426 40.62 -14.61 -12.62
N THR A 427 40.72 -13.48 -13.34
CA THR A 427 40.19 -12.19 -12.84
C THR A 427 38.68 -12.18 -12.87
N ALA A 428 38.05 -12.73 -13.90
CA ALA A 428 36.60 -12.86 -14.01
C ALA A 428 36.05 -13.82 -12.94
N VAL A 429 36.70 -14.97 -12.73
CA VAL A 429 36.29 -15.95 -11.70
C VAL A 429 36.44 -15.36 -10.30
N GLN A 430 37.56 -14.69 -10.01
CA GLN A 430 37.77 -14.04 -8.71
C GLN A 430 36.74 -12.94 -8.47
N ARG A 431 36.46 -12.10 -9.47
CA ARG A 431 35.44 -11.05 -9.38
C ARG A 431 34.06 -11.61 -9.05
N LEU A 432 33.62 -12.65 -9.76
CA LEU A 432 32.34 -13.33 -9.52
C LEU A 432 32.26 -13.93 -8.10
N SER A 433 33.33 -14.59 -7.66
CA SER A 433 33.42 -15.18 -6.32
C SER A 433 33.38 -14.12 -5.21
N SER A 434 34.15 -13.04 -5.34
CA SER A 434 34.17 -11.93 -4.38
C SER A 434 32.81 -11.25 -4.27
N GLN A 435 32.14 -10.99 -5.40
CA GLN A 435 30.80 -10.40 -5.38
C GLN A 435 29.76 -11.34 -4.76
N TRP A 436 29.81 -12.64 -5.06
CA TRP A 436 28.95 -13.64 -4.43
C TRP A 436 29.07 -13.61 -2.90
N GLN A 437 30.30 -13.65 -2.39
CA GLN A 437 30.56 -13.62 -0.95
C GLN A 437 30.10 -12.32 -0.29
N ALA A 438 30.41 -11.17 -0.90
CA ALA A 438 29.99 -9.88 -0.38
C ALA A 438 28.47 -9.78 -0.28
N GLU A 439 27.75 -10.09 -1.36
CA GLU A 439 26.30 -9.94 -1.43
C GLU A 439 25.52 -10.94 -0.57
N THR A 440 25.98 -12.19 -0.47
CA THR A 440 25.34 -13.21 0.36
C THR A 440 25.64 -13.06 1.85
N SER A 441 26.71 -12.33 2.21
CA SER A 441 26.96 -11.94 3.61
C SER A 441 26.00 -10.87 4.11
N LEU A 442 25.51 -10.00 3.22
CA LEU A 442 24.57 -8.92 3.54
C LEU A 442 23.11 -9.41 3.61
N VAL A 443 22.74 -10.39 2.79
CA VAL A 443 21.41 -11.01 2.79
C VAL A 443 21.59 -12.53 2.83
N THR A 444 21.35 -13.11 4.01
CA THR A 444 21.59 -14.53 4.24
C THR A 444 20.36 -15.37 3.91
N SER A 445 20.57 -16.49 3.22
CA SER A 445 19.52 -17.45 2.86
C SER A 445 18.76 -17.99 4.08
N ALA A 446 19.45 -18.12 5.22
CA ALA A 446 18.90 -18.61 6.47
C ALA A 446 17.74 -17.73 6.99
N THR A 447 17.77 -16.43 6.73
CA THR A 447 16.68 -15.48 7.08
C THR A 447 15.36 -15.84 6.38
N PHE A 448 15.43 -16.61 5.30
CA PHE A 448 14.29 -17.04 4.49
C PHE A 448 14.01 -18.55 4.61
N GLY A 449 14.68 -19.25 5.52
CA GLY A 449 14.56 -20.71 5.64
C GLY A 449 15.18 -21.48 4.47
N LEU A 450 16.05 -20.84 3.68
CA LEU A 450 16.67 -21.43 2.50
C LEU A 450 18.08 -21.97 2.81
N ALA A 451 18.45 -23.07 2.15
CA ALA A 451 19.78 -23.64 2.24
C ALA A 451 20.84 -22.66 1.71
N PRO A 452 21.94 -22.41 2.47
CA PRO A 452 23.03 -21.58 2.00
C PRO A 452 23.78 -22.25 0.85
N LEU A 453 24.24 -21.45 -0.11
CA LEU A 453 25.04 -21.90 -1.24
C LEU A 453 26.42 -21.23 -1.19
N THR A 454 27.46 -22.00 -1.46
CA THR A 454 28.82 -21.48 -1.70
C THR A 454 28.99 -21.10 -3.17
N PHE A 455 30.04 -20.34 -3.48
CA PHE A 455 30.35 -20.03 -4.88
C PHE A 455 30.63 -21.29 -5.70
N GLU A 456 31.22 -22.34 -5.11
CA GLU A 456 31.48 -23.59 -5.82
C GLU A 456 30.20 -24.37 -6.16
N ASP A 457 29.11 -24.16 -5.42
CA ASP A 457 27.80 -24.73 -5.76
C ASP A 457 27.14 -23.99 -6.93
N VAL A 458 27.38 -22.68 -7.05
CA VAL A 458 26.81 -21.79 -8.08
C VAL A 458 27.61 -21.87 -9.39
N ARG A 459 28.93 -21.98 -9.29
CA ARG A 459 29.90 -21.97 -10.38
C ARG A 459 29.54 -22.88 -11.58
N PRO A 460 29.06 -24.12 -11.41
CA PRO A 460 28.73 -25.00 -12.54
C PRO A 460 27.64 -24.45 -13.47
N PHE A 461 26.76 -23.59 -12.97
CA PHE A 461 25.60 -23.08 -13.71
C PHE A 461 25.86 -21.74 -14.42
N VAL A 462 26.95 -21.03 -14.09
CA VAL A 462 27.26 -19.70 -14.64
C VAL A 462 27.38 -19.73 -16.17
N GLY A 463 28.06 -20.74 -16.72
CA GLY A 463 28.23 -20.88 -18.16
C GLY A 463 26.91 -21.11 -18.90
N GLU A 464 26.02 -21.93 -18.34
CA GLU A 464 24.67 -22.16 -18.90
C GLU A 464 23.85 -20.87 -18.93
N VAL A 465 23.87 -20.12 -17.83
CA VAL A 465 23.12 -18.86 -17.70
C VAL A 465 23.62 -17.82 -18.70
N LEU A 466 24.95 -17.66 -18.83
CA LEU A 466 25.54 -16.73 -19.80
C LEU A 466 25.18 -17.10 -21.24
N GLY A 467 25.16 -18.39 -21.58
CA GLY A 467 24.78 -18.86 -22.91
C GLY A 467 23.30 -18.68 -23.24
N LYS A 468 22.42 -18.66 -22.23
CA LYS A 468 20.96 -18.46 -22.40
C LYS A 468 20.50 -17.01 -22.26
N CYS A 469 21.34 -16.13 -21.71
CA CYS A 469 20.97 -14.75 -21.40
C CYS A 469 20.72 -13.92 -22.68
N ARG A 470 19.51 -13.37 -22.82
CA ARG A 470 19.11 -12.53 -23.94
C ARG A 470 18.84 -11.10 -23.51
N VAL A 471 19.21 -10.13 -24.34
CA VAL A 471 18.83 -8.73 -24.17
C VAL A 471 17.57 -8.45 -24.99
N VAL A 472 16.50 -8.04 -24.32
CA VAL A 472 15.18 -7.76 -24.92
C VAL A 472 14.86 -6.27 -24.74
N ILE A 473 14.50 -5.60 -25.82
CA ILE A 473 14.10 -4.19 -25.79
C ILE A 473 12.59 -4.10 -25.99
N ASP A 474 11.87 -3.90 -24.88
CA ASP A 474 10.40 -3.96 -24.84
C ASP A 474 9.81 -2.56 -24.67
N ASN A 475 9.56 -1.92 -25.82
CA ASN A 475 8.99 -0.57 -25.91
C ASN A 475 7.76 -0.57 -26.84
N PHE A 476 7.00 0.54 -26.93
CA PHE A 476 5.76 0.56 -27.73
C PHE A 476 6.00 0.41 -29.25
N ARG A 477 7.21 0.71 -29.75
CA ARG A 477 7.58 0.64 -31.17
C ARG A 477 8.19 -0.70 -31.57
N SER A 478 8.70 -1.47 -30.60
CA SER A 478 9.41 -2.72 -30.81
C SER A 478 8.45 -3.91 -30.96
N ASP A 479 8.75 -4.76 -31.95
CA ASP A 479 8.16 -6.10 -32.08
C ASP A 479 8.86 -7.13 -31.16
N ASP A 480 10.02 -6.79 -30.58
CA ASP A 480 10.76 -7.62 -29.61
C ASP A 480 10.06 -7.51 -28.24
N ARG A 481 9.35 -8.58 -27.85
CA ARG A 481 8.59 -8.65 -26.59
C ARG A 481 9.13 -9.77 -25.72
N LEU A 482 9.07 -9.56 -24.41
CA LEU A 482 9.22 -10.65 -23.46
C LEU A 482 8.08 -11.65 -23.67
N ASP A 483 8.46 -12.88 -23.98
CA ASP A 483 7.54 -14.01 -24.15
C ASP A 483 7.92 -15.13 -23.18
N TYR A 484 7.05 -15.35 -22.20
CA TYR A 484 7.17 -16.38 -21.18
C TYR A 484 6.49 -17.71 -21.56
N SER A 485 6.05 -17.87 -22.81
CA SER A 485 5.48 -19.14 -23.29
C SER A 485 6.52 -20.27 -23.37
N GLU A 486 7.81 -19.93 -23.47
CA GLU A 486 8.93 -20.88 -23.47
C GLU A 486 9.55 -21.04 -22.07
N ASP A 487 9.59 -22.27 -21.56
CA ASP A 487 10.13 -22.58 -20.22
C ASP A 487 11.55 -22.05 -19.99
N GLY A 488 11.75 -21.39 -18.84
CA GLY A 488 13.08 -21.14 -18.28
C GLY A 488 13.89 -20.01 -18.94
N GLN A 489 13.20 -19.07 -19.60
CA GLN A 489 13.78 -17.88 -20.23
C GLN A 489 14.71 -17.09 -19.28
N VAL A 490 15.89 -16.68 -19.77
CA VAL A 490 16.83 -15.80 -19.05
C VAL A 490 16.98 -14.50 -19.84
N ALA A 491 16.45 -13.40 -19.32
CA ALA A 491 16.36 -12.15 -20.07
C ALA A 491 16.77 -10.91 -19.27
N ILE A 492 17.49 -10.00 -19.92
CA ILE A 492 17.70 -8.62 -19.49
C ILE A 492 16.76 -7.76 -20.33
N ALA A 493 15.74 -7.21 -19.68
CA ALA A 493 14.71 -6.40 -20.30
C ALA A 493 14.99 -4.91 -20.08
N VAL A 494 15.03 -4.14 -21.17
CA VAL A 494 15.14 -2.67 -21.14
C VAL A 494 13.87 -2.08 -21.72
N GLY A 495 13.29 -1.11 -21.03
CA GLY A 495 12.07 -0.48 -21.50
C GLY A 495 11.55 0.62 -20.57
N GLY A 496 10.45 1.24 -21.01
CA GLY A 496 9.80 2.36 -20.34
C GLY A 496 8.42 1.99 -19.79
N ASN A 497 7.37 2.71 -20.22
CA ASN A 497 6.01 2.55 -19.71
C ASN A 497 5.39 1.15 -19.96
N THR A 498 5.76 0.46 -21.04
CA THR A 498 5.30 -0.91 -21.32
C THR A 498 5.78 -1.95 -20.32
N LEU A 499 7.01 -1.82 -19.80
CA LEU A 499 7.55 -2.70 -18.76
C LEU A 499 7.13 -2.28 -17.35
N SER A 500 6.79 -0.99 -17.17
CA SER A 500 6.26 -0.50 -15.90
C SER A 500 4.75 -0.65 -15.76
N ARG A 501 3.98 -0.83 -16.85
CA ARG A 501 2.51 -1.02 -16.82
C ARG A 501 2.05 -2.11 -17.80
N GLY A 502 1.50 -3.21 -17.27
CA GLY A 502 0.69 -4.17 -18.02
C GLY A 502 1.38 -5.46 -18.49
N LEU A 503 2.64 -5.70 -18.13
CA LEU A 503 3.32 -7.00 -18.30
C LEU A 503 3.82 -7.52 -16.94
N THR A 504 3.56 -8.79 -16.65
CA THR A 504 4.14 -9.46 -15.47
C THR A 504 5.54 -9.93 -15.82
N LEU A 505 6.56 -9.47 -15.08
CA LEU A 505 7.95 -9.92 -15.25
C LEU A 505 8.17 -11.19 -14.42
N GLU A 506 8.03 -12.35 -15.05
CA GLU A 506 8.22 -13.62 -14.38
C GLU A 506 9.67 -13.84 -13.96
N GLY A 507 9.88 -14.26 -12.72
CA GLY A 507 11.23 -14.53 -12.23
C GLY A 507 12.11 -13.31 -12.09
N LEU A 508 11.54 -12.11 -11.90
CA LEU A 508 12.30 -10.88 -11.70
C LEU A 508 13.26 -11.02 -10.51
N THR A 509 14.56 -10.93 -10.81
CA THR A 509 15.66 -11.17 -9.86
C THR A 509 16.50 -9.92 -9.65
N VAL A 510 16.72 -9.10 -10.67
CA VAL A 510 17.47 -7.84 -10.56
C VAL A 510 16.67 -6.68 -11.14
N SER A 511 16.68 -5.53 -10.46
CA SER A 511 16.10 -4.29 -10.97
C SER A 511 17.12 -3.17 -10.90
N TYR A 512 17.35 -2.48 -12.00
CA TYR A 512 18.20 -1.29 -12.09
C TYR A 512 17.33 -0.10 -12.48
N PHE A 513 17.14 0.84 -11.56
CA PHE A 513 16.03 1.78 -11.58
C PHE A 513 16.47 3.21 -11.22
N VAL A 514 16.55 4.10 -12.21
CA VAL A 514 16.96 5.51 -12.04
C VAL A 514 15.90 6.52 -12.48
N ARG A 515 14.70 6.03 -12.83
CA ARG A 515 13.59 6.89 -13.24
C ARG A 515 12.89 7.46 -12.01
N ALA A 516 12.93 8.78 -11.86
CA ALA A 516 12.06 9.51 -10.96
C ALA A 516 10.65 9.61 -11.57
N ALA A 517 9.60 9.45 -10.77
CA ALA A 517 8.22 9.68 -11.18
C ALA A 517 7.58 10.76 -10.32
N GLY A 518 6.63 11.50 -10.91
CA GLY A 518 5.86 12.52 -10.19
C GLY A 518 4.94 11.88 -9.15
N ALA A 519 3.97 11.07 -9.56
CA ALA A 519 2.99 10.54 -8.60
C ALA A 519 3.44 9.27 -7.85
N TYR A 520 2.99 9.11 -6.60
CA TYR A 520 3.19 7.88 -5.82
C TYR A 520 2.57 6.64 -6.46
N ASP A 521 1.39 6.78 -7.06
CA ASP A 521 0.72 5.68 -7.78
C ASP A 521 1.62 5.18 -8.92
N THR A 522 2.23 6.11 -9.67
CA THR A 522 3.20 5.78 -10.71
C THR A 522 4.42 5.04 -10.13
N LEU A 523 4.99 5.50 -9.02
CA LEU A 523 6.12 4.81 -8.37
C LEU A 523 5.80 3.36 -7.98
N LEU A 524 4.62 3.10 -7.38
CA LEU A 524 4.25 1.73 -6.98
C LEU A 524 3.92 0.83 -8.16
N GLN A 525 3.29 1.37 -9.19
CA GLN A 525 3.00 0.60 -10.40
C GLN A 525 4.28 0.20 -11.14
N MET A 526 5.31 1.05 -11.08
CA MET A 526 6.63 0.78 -11.66
C MET A 526 7.44 -0.25 -10.87
N ALA A 527 7.17 -0.43 -9.58
CA ALA A 527 7.91 -1.30 -8.68
C ALA A 527 7.55 -2.79 -8.85
N ARG A 528 7.94 -3.37 -9.99
CA ARG A 528 7.67 -4.77 -10.36
C ARG A 528 8.41 -5.80 -9.51
N TRP A 529 9.35 -5.36 -8.66
CA TRP A 529 10.09 -6.20 -7.74
C TRP A 529 9.28 -6.66 -6.50
N PHE A 530 8.05 -6.19 -6.33
CA PHE A 530 7.14 -6.75 -5.33
C PHE A 530 6.62 -8.15 -5.75
N GLY A 531 5.92 -8.82 -4.83
CA GLY A 531 5.31 -10.14 -5.08
C GLY A 531 6.17 -11.34 -4.64
N PHE A 532 5.66 -12.55 -4.79
CA PHE A 532 6.30 -13.75 -4.25
C PHE A 532 7.59 -14.14 -4.99
N ARG A 533 8.54 -14.75 -4.28
CA ARG A 533 9.87 -15.17 -4.78
C ARG A 533 10.25 -16.57 -4.26
N PHE A 534 9.30 -17.50 -4.30
CA PHE A 534 9.42 -18.82 -3.68
C PHE A 534 10.70 -19.56 -4.09
N GLY A 535 11.52 -19.92 -3.10
CA GLY A 535 12.75 -20.69 -3.29
C GLY A 535 13.99 -19.85 -3.63
N TYR A 536 13.83 -18.54 -3.80
CA TYR A 536 14.93 -17.62 -4.12
C TYR A 536 14.81 -16.25 -3.45
N GLU A 537 14.09 -16.17 -2.33
CA GLU A 537 13.77 -14.94 -1.61
C GLU A 537 14.99 -14.11 -1.17
N ASP A 538 16.17 -14.73 -1.04
CA ASP A 538 17.44 -14.10 -0.63
C ASP A 538 18.22 -13.45 -1.79
N LEU A 539 17.87 -13.78 -3.04
CA LEU A 539 18.62 -13.38 -4.23
C LEU A 539 18.22 -12.04 -4.87
N PRO A 540 16.97 -11.54 -4.77
CA PRO A 540 16.59 -10.28 -5.36
C PRO A 540 17.47 -9.11 -4.93
N ARG A 541 17.83 -8.25 -5.88
CA ARG A 541 18.56 -7.00 -5.62
C ARG A 541 18.05 -5.86 -6.49
N ILE A 542 18.06 -4.67 -5.91
CA ILE A 542 17.58 -3.46 -6.57
C ILE A 542 18.65 -2.39 -6.50
N TRP A 543 19.07 -1.88 -7.66
CA TRP A 543 19.92 -0.71 -7.78
C TRP A 543 19.03 0.49 -8.05
N MET A 544 19.12 1.53 -7.22
CA MET A 544 18.39 2.79 -7.41
C MET A 544 19.09 3.96 -6.75
N THR A 545 18.66 5.18 -7.04
CA THR A 545 19.17 6.38 -6.36
C THR A 545 18.70 6.44 -4.90
N GLU A 546 19.42 7.18 -4.06
CA GLU A 546 19.05 7.37 -2.65
C GLU A 546 17.70 8.08 -2.50
N GLU A 547 17.41 9.04 -3.38
CA GLU A 547 16.11 9.72 -3.45
C GLU A 547 14.95 8.74 -3.65
N LEU A 548 15.07 7.83 -4.63
CA LEU A 548 14.06 6.81 -4.91
C LEU A 548 13.86 5.86 -3.73
N ARG A 549 14.95 5.45 -3.07
CA ARG A 549 14.88 4.61 -1.86
C ARG A 549 14.09 5.30 -0.76
N GLN A 550 14.32 6.60 -0.53
CA GLN A 550 13.61 7.39 0.47
C GLN A 550 12.13 7.53 0.13
N TRP A 551 11.79 7.72 -1.14
CA TRP A 551 10.39 7.76 -1.58
C TRP A 551 9.66 6.44 -1.35
N PHE A 552 10.26 5.29 -1.68
CA PHE A 552 9.65 3.99 -1.42
C PHE A 552 9.48 3.71 0.08
N ARG A 553 10.46 4.11 0.90
CA ARG A 553 10.36 4.01 2.37
C ARG A 553 9.24 4.87 2.93
N HIS A 554 9.13 6.12 2.47
CA HIS A 554 8.05 7.00 2.89
C HIS A 554 6.68 6.43 2.48
N LEU A 555 6.59 5.90 1.27
CA LEU A 555 5.38 5.28 0.76
C LEU A 555 4.96 4.03 1.55
N ALA A 556 5.91 3.19 1.95
CA ALA A 556 5.65 2.07 2.85
C ALA A 556 5.10 2.55 4.22
N THR A 557 5.58 3.71 4.70
CA THR A 557 5.09 4.34 5.94
C THR A 557 3.63 4.76 5.78
N VAL A 558 3.32 5.49 4.71
CA VAL A 558 1.96 5.97 4.44
C VAL A 558 0.99 4.81 4.17
N GLU A 559 1.42 3.79 3.43
CA GLU A 559 0.60 2.59 3.19
C GLU A 559 0.24 1.91 4.52
N ARG A 560 1.20 1.78 5.45
CA ARG A 560 0.94 1.22 6.78
C ARG A 560 -0.02 2.08 7.59
N GLU A 561 0.15 3.40 7.58
CA GLU A 561 -0.76 4.35 8.27
C GLU A 561 -2.20 4.15 7.83
N ILE A 562 -2.45 4.12 6.52
CA ILE A 562 -3.81 3.94 5.98
C ILE A 562 -4.40 2.59 6.39
N ARG A 563 -3.60 1.53 6.35
CA ARG A 563 -4.07 0.19 6.74
C ARG A 563 -4.43 0.15 8.23
N LEU A 564 -3.58 0.70 9.10
CA LEU A 564 -3.87 0.81 10.53
C LEU A 564 -5.10 1.69 10.79
N ASP A 565 -5.29 2.76 10.01
CA ASP A 565 -6.49 3.57 10.09
C ASP A 565 -7.73 2.75 9.71
N ILE A 566 -7.68 1.95 8.64
CA ILE A 566 -8.81 1.06 8.27
C ILE A 566 -9.11 0.08 9.40
N ASP A 567 -8.09 -0.57 9.93
CA ASP A 567 -8.22 -1.56 11.01
C ASP A 567 -8.74 -0.91 12.30
N ARG A 568 -8.29 0.30 12.62
CA ARG A 568 -8.76 1.08 13.78
C ARG A 568 -10.23 1.43 13.65
N TYR A 569 -10.64 1.92 12.50
CA TYR A 569 -11.97 2.50 12.34
C TYR A 569 -13.09 1.48 12.11
N GLU A 570 -12.77 0.23 11.76
CA GLU A 570 -13.72 -0.88 11.89
C GLU A 570 -14.22 -1.00 13.35
N SER A 571 -13.36 -0.79 14.35
CA SER A 571 -13.75 -0.86 15.77
C SER A 571 -14.57 0.35 16.27
N GLU A 572 -14.61 1.44 15.51
CA GLU A 572 -15.35 2.67 15.83
C GLU A 572 -16.70 2.77 15.10
N ASP A 573 -17.12 1.73 14.34
CA ASP A 573 -18.32 1.71 13.49
C ASP A 573 -18.42 2.93 12.54
N LEU A 574 -17.28 3.44 12.05
CA LEU A 574 -17.28 4.56 11.11
C LEU A 574 -17.77 4.15 9.74
N THR A 575 -18.45 5.08 9.07
CA THR A 575 -18.80 4.93 7.66
C THR A 575 -17.61 5.29 6.76
N PRO A 576 -17.57 4.78 5.51
CA PRO A 576 -16.53 5.15 4.55
C PRO A 576 -16.38 6.65 4.35
N THR A 577 -17.50 7.39 4.31
CA THR A 577 -17.50 8.85 4.15
C THR A 577 -16.77 9.57 5.29
N GLU A 578 -16.97 9.14 6.54
CA GLU A 578 -16.28 9.67 7.71
C GLU A 578 -14.79 9.32 7.69
N PHE A 579 -14.47 8.10 7.25
CA PHE A 579 -13.09 7.66 7.04
C PHE A 579 -12.36 8.54 6.01
N GLY A 580 -12.96 8.81 4.85
CA GLY A 580 -12.33 9.65 3.83
C GLY A 580 -12.14 11.10 4.27
N VAL A 581 -12.96 11.61 5.19
CA VAL A 581 -12.70 12.90 5.86
C VAL A 581 -11.41 12.83 6.68
N ARG A 582 -11.22 11.79 7.50
CA ARG A 582 -10.04 11.66 8.35
C ARG A 582 -8.74 11.50 7.55
N ILE A 583 -8.76 10.65 6.51
CA ILE A 583 -7.62 10.47 5.61
C ILE A 583 -7.23 11.80 4.93
N ARG A 584 -8.20 12.55 4.38
CA ARG A 584 -7.93 13.87 3.75
C ARG A 584 -7.35 14.94 4.68
N THR A 585 -7.35 14.70 6.00
CA THR A 585 -6.79 15.62 7.00
C THR A 585 -5.45 15.18 7.57
N HIS A 586 -4.90 14.07 7.09
CA HIS A 586 -3.68 13.48 7.61
C HIS A 586 -2.45 14.34 7.22
N PRO A 587 -1.63 14.80 8.17
CA PRO A 587 -0.47 15.66 7.89
C PRO A 587 0.62 14.99 7.03
N THR A 588 0.92 13.70 7.22
CA THR A 588 1.93 12.97 6.41
C THR A 588 1.60 12.91 4.92
N LEU A 589 0.31 12.88 4.57
CA LEU A 589 -0.15 12.87 3.18
C LEU A 589 0.19 14.17 2.44
N ARG A 590 0.67 15.22 3.11
CA ARG A 590 1.07 16.49 2.47
C ARG A 590 2.34 16.38 1.62
N ILE A 591 3.24 15.42 1.90
CA ILE A 591 4.42 15.20 1.05
C ILE A 591 3.99 14.77 -0.37
N THR A 592 2.87 14.04 -0.47
CA THR A 592 2.27 13.62 -1.76
C THR A 592 1.88 14.79 -2.66
N ALA A 593 1.52 15.94 -2.09
CA ALA A 593 1.16 17.15 -2.84
C ALA A 593 2.36 17.82 -3.51
N LYS A 594 3.60 17.63 -3.00
CA LYS A 594 4.82 18.12 -3.65
C LYS A 594 5.16 17.37 -4.94
N MET A 595 4.62 16.17 -5.13
CA MET A 595 4.93 15.32 -6.28
C MET A 595 3.78 15.26 -7.32
N GLY A 596 2.87 16.24 -7.32
CA GLY A 596 1.92 16.46 -8.42
C GLY A 596 0.52 15.89 -8.23
N ALA A 597 0.18 15.30 -7.08
CA ALA A 597 -1.22 15.06 -6.72
C ALA A 597 -1.85 16.37 -6.19
N ALA A 598 -2.84 16.92 -6.91
CA ALA A 598 -3.56 18.11 -6.46
C ALA A 598 -4.52 17.73 -5.32
N ILE A 599 -4.13 17.98 -4.07
CA ILE A 599 -5.03 17.81 -2.91
C ILE A 599 -4.98 19.10 -2.08
N PRO A 600 -6.13 19.61 -1.61
CA PRO A 600 -6.16 20.81 -0.80
C PRO A 600 -5.33 20.67 0.49
N ALA A 601 -4.55 21.69 0.82
CA ALA A 601 -3.70 21.76 2.01
C ALA A 601 -4.54 21.92 3.30
N TYR A 602 -5.16 20.84 3.81
CA TYR A 602 -5.82 20.84 5.12
C TYR A 602 -5.21 19.78 6.05
N ALA A 603 -4.97 20.12 7.31
CA ALA A 603 -4.55 19.18 8.36
C ALA A 603 -5.53 19.21 9.54
N SER A 604 -5.68 18.08 10.22
CA SER A 604 -6.28 17.98 11.57
C SER A 604 -5.38 17.14 12.46
N TYR A 605 -5.24 17.55 13.71
CA TYR A 605 -4.40 16.88 14.69
C TYR A 605 -5.20 16.15 15.78
N GLY A 606 -6.53 16.19 15.74
CA GLY A 606 -7.38 15.60 16.79
C GLY A 606 -7.11 14.12 17.02
N GLY A 607 -6.82 13.75 18.28
CA GLY A 607 -6.58 12.37 18.72
C GLY A 607 -5.17 11.86 18.45
N ARG A 608 -4.38 12.64 17.69
CA ARG A 608 -3.07 12.24 17.19
C ARG A 608 -1.98 12.53 18.18
N ARG A 609 -0.88 11.80 17.99
CA ARG A 609 0.42 12.18 18.53
C ARG A 609 1.41 12.53 17.43
N VAL A 610 2.23 13.54 17.68
CA VAL A 610 3.28 14.00 16.76
C VAL A 610 4.58 14.06 17.53
N GLN A 611 5.72 13.68 16.96
CA GLN A 611 7.00 13.62 17.67
C GLN A 611 8.20 13.95 16.77
N THR A 612 9.28 14.47 17.38
CA THR A 612 10.53 14.68 16.67
C THR A 612 11.29 13.36 16.51
N ARG A 613 11.79 13.14 15.30
CA ARG A 613 12.52 11.92 14.92
C ARG A 613 13.90 12.21 14.32
N TYR A 614 14.06 13.39 13.72
CA TYR A 614 15.28 13.80 13.05
C TYR A 614 15.94 14.97 13.76
N PHE A 615 17.26 14.94 13.84
CA PHE A 615 18.07 15.97 14.46
C PHE A 615 19.31 16.28 13.60
N ARG A 616 19.78 17.52 13.68
CA ARG A 616 21.08 17.92 13.12
C ARG A 616 22.15 17.80 14.19
N THR A 617 22.58 16.57 14.49
CA THR A 617 23.52 16.26 15.60
C THR A 617 24.88 16.95 15.46
N ARG A 618 25.27 17.32 14.24
CA ARG A 618 26.51 18.05 13.93
C ARG A 618 26.38 19.57 14.00
N ASP A 619 25.15 20.11 14.07
CA ASP A 619 24.85 21.55 14.10
C ASP A 619 24.61 21.99 15.56
N GLU A 620 25.68 22.44 16.22
CA GLU A 620 25.66 22.82 17.64
C GLU A 620 24.67 23.98 17.91
N ASP A 621 24.64 24.99 17.05
CA ASP A 621 23.73 26.13 17.20
C ASP A 621 22.25 25.70 17.11
N TRP A 622 21.93 24.76 16.21
CA TRP A 622 20.58 24.20 16.11
C TRP A 622 20.17 23.44 17.37
N LEU A 623 21.09 22.67 17.96
CA LEU A 623 20.83 21.94 19.21
C LEU A 623 20.65 22.90 20.39
N LEU A 624 21.54 23.88 20.54
CA LEU A 624 21.46 24.86 21.63
C LEU A 624 20.18 25.71 21.56
N ARG A 625 19.74 26.11 20.35
CA ARG A 625 18.44 26.78 20.17
C ARG A 625 17.27 25.95 20.72
N ASN A 626 17.31 24.64 20.53
CA ASN A 626 16.27 23.73 21.02
C ASN A 626 16.31 23.55 22.54
N VAL A 627 17.50 23.56 23.14
CA VAL A 627 17.69 23.60 24.60
C VAL A 627 17.13 24.91 25.17
N ASP A 628 17.48 26.05 24.57
CA ASP A 628 17.03 27.38 24.99
C ASP A 628 15.50 27.52 24.87
N ALA A 629 14.90 26.99 23.80
CA ALA A 629 13.44 26.96 23.65
C ALA A 629 12.77 26.19 24.79
N ALA A 630 13.30 25.00 25.12
CA ALA A 630 12.78 24.15 26.19
C ALA A 630 12.97 24.78 27.59
N ASP A 631 14.13 25.40 27.83
CA ASP A 631 14.38 26.17 29.05
C ASP A 631 13.40 27.34 29.18
N GLY A 632 13.20 28.10 28.10
CA GLY A 632 12.27 29.22 28.04
C GLY A 632 10.83 28.81 28.36
N LEU A 633 10.35 27.68 27.85
CA LEU A 633 9.03 27.13 28.17
C LEU A 633 8.89 26.84 29.67
N LEU A 634 9.82 26.06 30.23
CA LEU A 634 9.79 25.68 31.65
C LEU A 634 9.96 26.89 32.57
N SER A 635 10.80 27.85 32.20
CA SER A 635 10.97 29.13 32.92
C SER A 635 9.66 29.92 32.99
N ARG A 636 8.91 30.02 31.89
CA ARG A 636 7.58 30.69 31.89
C ARG A 636 6.56 29.94 32.75
N VAL A 637 6.48 28.62 32.60
CA VAL A 637 5.58 27.76 33.39
C VAL A 637 5.81 27.92 34.89
N ARG A 638 7.07 27.87 35.33
CA ARG A 638 7.43 28.03 36.74
C ARG A 638 7.20 29.45 37.27
N THR A 639 7.48 30.47 36.46
CA THR A 639 7.25 31.88 36.84
C THR A 639 5.76 32.17 37.06
N LYS A 640 4.86 31.43 36.37
CA LYS A 640 3.41 31.47 36.60
C LYS A 640 2.96 30.69 37.85
N GLY A 641 3.89 30.10 38.61
CA GLY A 641 3.59 29.37 39.85
C GLY A 641 3.03 27.97 39.66
N ILE A 642 3.23 27.35 38.49
CA ILE A 642 2.82 25.98 38.23
C ILE A 642 3.87 25.03 38.84
N GLU A 643 3.46 24.29 39.87
CA GLU A 643 4.33 23.37 40.60
C GLU A 643 4.49 22.02 39.87
N PRO A 644 5.70 21.42 39.86
CA PRO A 644 5.94 20.12 39.26
C PRO A 644 5.42 18.97 40.11
N ARG A 645 4.85 17.95 39.44
CA ARG A 645 4.56 16.62 40.01
C ARG A 645 5.56 15.60 39.46
N THR A 646 6.42 15.06 40.33
CA THR A 646 7.36 14.00 39.95
C THR A 646 6.70 12.62 40.06
N LEU A 647 6.90 11.79 39.04
CA LEU A 647 6.41 10.41 38.98
C LEU A 647 7.50 9.41 39.39
N ASP A 648 7.09 8.19 39.74
CA ASP A 648 7.99 7.09 40.12
C ASP A 648 8.98 6.69 39.00
N SER A 649 8.67 7.04 37.75
CA SER A 649 9.52 6.86 36.58
C SER A 649 10.72 7.81 36.54
N GLY A 650 10.70 8.90 37.32
CA GLY A 650 11.61 10.05 37.20
C GLY A 650 11.10 11.16 36.29
N SER A 651 9.98 10.94 35.59
CA SER A 651 9.33 11.96 34.75
C SER A 651 8.67 13.04 35.62
N VAL A 652 8.59 14.26 35.11
CA VAL A 652 8.02 15.41 35.83
C VAL A 652 6.89 16.03 35.01
N VAL A 653 5.73 16.23 35.62
CA VAL A 653 4.53 16.75 34.97
C VAL A 653 4.14 18.11 35.55
N PHE A 654 3.83 19.07 34.68
CA PHE A 654 3.26 20.37 34.99
C PHE A 654 1.86 20.43 34.38
N GLU A 655 0.86 20.69 35.21
CA GLU A 655 -0.54 20.69 34.78
C GLU A 655 -1.01 22.11 34.47
N ASN A 656 -1.96 22.24 33.54
CA ASN A 656 -2.63 23.51 33.22
C ASN A 656 -1.66 24.62 32.74
N VAL A 657 -0.73 24.26 31.85
CA VAL A 657 0.10 25.19 31.08
C VAL A 657 -0.74 25.92 30.04
N ASP A 658 -0.51 27.22 29.88
CA ASP A 658 -1.24 28.04 28.90
C ASP A 658 -0.83 27.67 27.46
N ALA A 659 -1.81 27.56 26.56
CA ALA A 659 -1.56 27.31 25.14
C ALA A 659 -0.61 28.35 24.50
N ASP A 660 -0.64 29.61 24.95
CA ASP A 660 0.23 30.66 24.42
C ASP A 660 1.71 30.38 24.76
N ASP A 661 2.01 29.76 25.90
CA ASP A 661 3.38 29.38 26.25
C ASP A 661 3.89 28.24 25.37
N VAL A 662 3.01 27.27 25.07
CA VAL A 662 3.28 26.13 24.18
C VAL A 662 3.48 26.60 22.75
N LEU A 663 2.63 27.49 22.24
CA LEU A 663 2.77 28.07 20.90
C LEU A 663 4.06 28.88 20.78
N SER A 664 4.41 29.67 21.81
CA SER A 664 5.69 30.41 21.83
C SER A 664 6.90 29.48 21.85
N PHE A 665 6.78 28.32 22.51
CA PHE A 665 7.80 27.27 22.45
C PHE A 665 7.94 26.70 21.04
N LEU A 666 6.83 26.33 20.41
CA LEU A 666 6.85 25.75 19.06
C LEU A 666 7.43 26.72 18.02
N ASP A 667 7.18 28.03 18.15
CA ASP A 667 7.77 29.07 17.30
C ASP A 667 9.30 29.21 17.47
N SER A 668 9.80 28.96 18.69
CA SER A 668 11.24 29.03 19.00
C SER A 668 11.98 27.72 18.73
N TYR A 669 11.27 26.59 18.76
CA TYR A 669 11.84 25.26 18.60
C TYR A 669 12.10 24.95 17.12
N SER A 670 13.34 24.60 16.80
CA SER A 670 13.74 24.24 15.45
C SER A 670 13.40 22.78 15.14
N VAL A 671 12.52 22.57 14.17
CA VAL A 671 12.12 21.25 13.65
C VAL A 671 12.91 20.92 12.39
N HIS A 672 13.35 19.67 12.24
CA HIS A 672 14.02 19.22 11.02
C HIS A 672 13.04 19.22 9.81
N PRO A 673 13.42 19.72 8.62
CA PRO A 673 12.53 19.81 7.44
C PRO A 673 11.85 18.49 7.03
N ASP A 674 12.51 17.35 7.29
CA ASP A 674 11.97 16.02 7.00
C ASP A 674 10.88 15.54 8.00
N SER A 675 10.42 16.41 8.91
CA SER A 675 9.34 16.12 9.88
C SER A 675 8.04 16.84 9.48
N PRO A 676 7.35 16.43 8.40
CA PRO A 676 6.18 17.13 7.84
C PRO A 676 5.01 17.23 8.83
N ASP A 677 4.94 16.32 9.80
CA ASP A 677 3.86 16.26 10.79
C ASP A 677 4.01 17.35 11.87
N LEU A 678 5.23 17.85 12.06
CA LEU A 678 5.58 18.93 12.99
C LEU A 678 5.64 20.30 12.28
N ASP A 679 4.66 20.57 11.42
CA ASP A 679 4.48 21.88 10.82
C ASP A 679 3.92 22.87 11.86
N VAL A 680 4.80 23.70 12.42
CA VAL A 680 4.50 24.64 13.52
C VAL A 680 3.34 25.58 13.17
N ASP A 681 3.31 26.09 11.95
CA ASP A 681 2.26 26.99 11.47
C ASP A 681 0.88 26.30 11.43
N LEU A 682 0.82 25.06 10.93
CA LEU A 682 -0.44 24.30 10.91
C LEU A 682 -0.88 23.89 12.30
N ILE A 683 0.04 23.46 13.15
CA ILE A 683 -0.26 23.18 14.56
C ILE A 683 -0.82 24.44 15.23
N GLY A 684 -0.18 25.60 15.02
CA GLY A 684 -0.64 26.89 15.55
C GLY A 684 -2.05 27.25 15.08
N LYS A 685 -2.33 27.11 13.79
CA LYS A 685 -3.68 27.32 13.24
C LYS A 685 -4.70 26.35 13.84
N TYR A 686 -4.33 25.08 13.99
CA TYR A 686 -5.20 24.05 14.57
C TYR A 686 -5.56 24.38 16.02
N VAL A 687 -4.56 24.67 16.85
CA VAL A 687 -4.74 25.09 18.25
C VAL A 687 -5.64 26.33 18.32
N ALA A 688 -5.36 27.36 17.52
CA ALA A 688 -6.18 28.58 17.49
C ALA A 688 -7.64 28.30 17.08
N LYS A 689 -7.88 27.33 16.18
CA LYS A 689 -9.24 26.91 15.79
C LYS A 689 -9.95 26.16 16.91
N GLN A 690 -9.27 25.27 17.62
CA GLN A 690 -9.84 24.52 18.74
C GLN A 690 -10.13 25.40 19.95
N ARG A 691 -9.29 26.40 20.24
CA ARG A 691 -9.50 27.37 21.33
C ARG A 691 -10.82 28.13 21.19
N ARG A 692 -11.19 28.51 19.96
CA ARG A 692 -12.51 29.11 19.67
C ARG A 692 -13.70 28.21 20.00
N ARG A 693 -13.46 26.93 20.24
CA ARG A 693 -14.45 25.89 20.58
C ARG A 693 -14.33 25.40 22.02
N GLY A 694 -13.50 26.04 22.84
CA GLY A 694 -13.29 25.68 24.25
C GLY A 694 -12.43 24.42 24.46
N SER A 695 -11.53 24.11 23.51
CA SER A 695 -10.55 23.02 23.62
C SER A 695 -9.15 23.53 23.28
N LEU A 696 -8.11 22.92 23.85
CA LEU A 696 -6.71 23.33 23.69
C LEU A 696 -6.36 24.74 24.18
N ASP A 697 -7.16 25.32 25.09
CA ASP A 697 -6.76 26.52 25.83
C ASP A 697 -5.68 26.21 26.87
N MET A 698 -5.69 24.97 27.39
CA MET A 698 -4.76 24.49 28.40
C MET A 698 -4.05 23.23 27.91
N TRP A 699 -2.82 23.05 28.38
CA TRP A 699 -1.96 21.92 28.08
C TRP A 699 -1.39 21.34 29.38
N ASN A 700 -1.04 20.07 29.35
CA ASN A 700 -0.12 19.49 30.34
C ASN A 700 1.26 19.39 29.70
N LEU A 701 2.32 19.61 30.48
CA LEU A 701 3.71 19.50 30.06
C LEU A 701 4.39 18.40 30.84
N ALA A 702 4.99 17.42 30.16
CA ALA A 702 5.76 16.37 30.79
C ALA A 702 7.23 16.43 30.35
N VAL A 703 8.17 16.41 31.29
CA VAL A 703 9.59 16.18 31.00
C VAL A 703 9.90 14.72 31.28
N MET A 704 10.18 13.97 30.22
CA MET A 704 10.42 12.53 30.24
C MET A 704 11.89 12.25 30.60
N ALA A 705 12.24 12.54 31.85
CA ALA A 705 13.58 12.38 32.38
C ALA A 705 13.86 10.97 32.91
N ALA A 706 15.13 10.58 32.90
CA ALA A 706 15.61 9.40 33.61
C ALA A 706 15.59 9.63 35.13
N LYS A 707 15.57 8.54 35.91
CA LYS A 707 15.61 8.61 37.37
C LYS A 707 16.85 9.37 37.87
N PRO A 708 16.72 10.16 38.95
CA PRO A 708 17.86 10.81 39.59
C PRO A 708 18.96 9.80 39.94
N GLY A 709 20.22 10.12 39.61
CA GLY A 709 21.38 9.24 39.85
C GLY A 709 21.81 8.35 38.68
N SER A 710 21.24 8.54 37.48
CA SER A 710 21.77 7.89 36.27
C SER A 710 23.18 8.40 35.93
N GLU A 711 24.07 7.50 35.50
CA GLU A 711 25.47 7.82 35.11
C GLU A 711 25.59 8.76 33.89
N ARG A 712 24.47 9.13 33.25
CA ARG A 712 24.38 9.83 31.95
C ARG A 712 24.28 11.36 32.07
N GLY A 713 24.43 11.88 33.28
CA GLY A 713 24.35 13.32 33.58
C GLY A 713 22.95 13.90 33.48
N THR A 714 22.87 15.23 33.56
CA THR A 714 21.62 16.00 33.57
C THR A 714 21.69 17.17 32.60
N VAL A 715 20.52 17.60 32.11
CA VAL A 715 20.35 18.90 31.45
C VAL A 715 19.57 19.82 32.39
N ARG A 716 19.94 21.10 32.43
CA ARG A 716 19.26 22.10 33.24
C ARG A 716 18.24 22.85 32.39
N LEU A 717 16.97 22.79 32.77
CA LEU A 717 15.87 23.45 32.06
C LEU A 717 14.91 24.11 33.05
N GLY A 718 14.55 25.37 32.81
CA GLY A 718 13.69 26.15 33.70
C GLY A 718 14.24 26.24 35.12
N GLY A 719 15.56 26.14 35.31
CA GLY A 719 16.20 26.11 36.62
C GLY A 719 16.04 24.81 37.43
N LEU A 720 15.62 23.71 36.80
CA LEU A 720 15.60 22.35 37.36
C LEU A 720 16.55 21.43 36.58
N ASP A 721 17.10 20.40 37.23
CA ASP A 721 17.98 19.41 36.61
C ASP A 721 17.20 18.14 36.24
N PHE A 722 17.29 17.72 34.99
CA PHE A 722 16.60 16.54 34.45
C PHE A 722 17.60 15.49 33.96
N GLY A 723 17.43 14.24 34.37
CA GLY A 723 18.25 13.12 33.92
C GLY A 723 18.06 12.83 32.43
N ARG A 724 19.16 12.61 31.71
CA ARG A 724 19.13 12.33 30.26
C ARG A 724 18.71 10.89 29.94
N ILE A 725 17.98 10.70 28.84
CA ILE A 725 17.54 9.41 28.30
C ILE A 725 18.37 8.99 27.08
N VAL A 726 18.34 7.70 26.74
CA VAL A 726 19.11 7.16 25.60
C VAL A 726 18.25 7.07 24.35
N ARG A 727 18.73 7.65 23.25
CA ARG A 727 18.20 7.48 21.90
C ARG A 727 19.37 7.43 20.90
N SER A 728 19.72 6.24 20.44
CA SER A 728 20.74 6.05 19.40
C SER A 728 20.19 6.33 18.00
N GLN A 729 21.08 6.60 17.04
CA GLN A 729 20.72 6.86 15.65
C GLN A 729 20.84 5.60 14.80
N LEU A 730 20.14 5.56 13.66
CA LEU A 730 20.33 4.52 12.65
C LEU A 730 21.65 4.70 11.91
N LYS A 731 22.23 3.58 11.49
CA LYS A 731 23.28 3.53 10.49
C LYS A 731 22.70 3.94 9.14
N VAL A 732 22.96 5.18 8.72
CA VAL A 732 22.58 5.67 7.39
C VAL A 732 23.79 6.38 6.78
N ASP A 733 24.38 5.77 5.76
CA ASP A 733 25.46 6.37 5.01
C ASP A 733 24.93 7.49 4.10
N GLY A 734 25.61 8.64 4.08
CA GLY A 734 25.39 9.70 3.09
C GLY A 734 24.28 10.72 3.38
N VAL A 735 23.64 10.69 4.56
CA VAL A 735 22.60 11.68 4.93
C VAL A 735 23.07 12.56 6.09
N GLU A 736 22.97 13.88 5.94
CA GLU A 736 23.34 14.87 6.96
C GLU A 736 22.24 15.05 8.03
N ARG A 737 21.66 13.95 8.52
CA ARG A 737 20.64 13.93 9.58
C ARG A 737 20.79 12.68 10.46
N SER A 738 20.49 12.82 11.75
CA SER A 738 20.36 11.66 12.65
C SER A 738 18.90 11.27 12.80
N ASP A 739 18.59 9.98 12.60
CA ASP A 739 17.26 9.40 12.74
C ASP A 739 17.21 8.47 13.96
N ILE A 740 16.40 8.83 14.96
CA ILE A 740 16.21 8.01 16.18
C ILE A 740 15.05 7.00 16.07
N LYS A 741 14.29 7.04 14.96
CA LYS A 741 13.00 6.38 14.70
C LYS A 741 11.84 6.80 15.60
N THR A 742 11.95 6.52 16.89
CA THR A 742 10.85 6.72 17.84
C THR A 742 11.36 7.43 19.07
N LEU A 743 10.67 8.52 19.42
CA LEU A 743 10.95 9.26 20.63
C LEU A 743 10.08 8.76 21.78
N MET A 744 8.79 8.57 21.52
CA MET A 744 7.76 8.33 22.52
C MET A 744 7.28 6.88 22.54
N SER A 745 7.23 6.28 23.74
CA SER A 745 6.55 5.00 23.98
C SER A 745 5.05 5.20 24.14
N LYS A 746 4.23 4.19 23.80
CA LYS A 746 2.76 4.31 23.76
C LYS A 746 2.14 4.82 25.07
N ASP A 747 2.69 4.40 26.22
CA ASP A 747 2.21 4.74 27.56
C ASP A 747 2.41 6.23 27.90
N HIS A 748 3.39 6.89 27.29
CA HIS A 748 3.66 8.29 27.56
C HIS A 748 2.49 9.20 27.17
N ARG A 749 1.59 8.78 26.26
CA ARG A 749 0.42 9.58 25.86
C ARG A 749 -0.59 9.82 26.97
N ALA A 750 -0.50 9.02 28.03
CA ALA A 750 -1.37 9.08 29.20
C ALA A 750 -0.61 9.41 30.49
N VAL A 751 0.65 9.84 30.39
CA VAL A 751 1.53 10.10 31.55
C VAL A 751 0.97 11.15 32.51
N ASP A 752 0.08 12.02 32.03
CA ASP A 752 -0.54 13.08 32.82
C ASP A 752 -1.80 12.64 33.58
N PHE A 753 -2.42 11.50 33.23
CA PHE A 753 -3.70 11.08 33.86
C PHE A 753 -3.82 9.58 34.22
N LEU A 754 -2.93 8.71 33.75
CA LEU A 754 -2.91 7.28 34.10
C LEU A 754 -1.56 6.87 34.72
N ASP A 755 -1.60 5.82 35.54
CA ASP A 755 -0.39 5.16 35.99
C ASP A 755 0.32 4.46 34.82
N GLN A 756 1.65 4.58 34.75
CA GLN A 756 2.42 4.02 33.63
C GLN A 756 2.34 2.50 33.56
N SER A 757 2.20 1.80 34.69
CA SER A 757 2.12 0.34 34.69
C SER A 757 0.79 -0.18 34.14
N GLU A 758 -0.28 0.59 34.32
CA GLU A 758 -1.58 0.35 33.71
C GLU A 758 -1.55 0.71 32.22
N ALA A 759 -1.05 1.91 31.88
CA ALA A 759 -1.01 2.39 30.52
C ALA A 759 -0.21 1.47 29.57
N ARG A 760 0.86 0.84 30.05
CA ARG A 760 1.66 -0.12 29.25
C ARG A 760 0.88 -1.36 28.83
N LYS A 761 -0.11 -1.78 29.62
CA LYS A 761 -0.96 -2.96 29.34
C LYS A 761 -2.07 -2.64 28.34
N MET A 762 -2.38 -1.37 28.14
CA MET A 762 -3.43 -0.91 27.23
C MET A 762 -2.90 -0.85 25.80
N SER A 763 -3.80 -1.07 24.83
CA SER A 763 -3.53 -0.75 23.44
C SER A 763 -3.49 0.77 23.24
N GLU A 764 -2.85 1.22 22.17
CA GLU A 764 -2.76 2.63 21.85
C GLU A 764 -4.14 3.28 21.65
N ASN A 765 -5.08 2.55 21.04
CA ASN A 765 -6.48 2.97 20.88
C ASN A 765 -7.19 3.12 22.22
N SER A 766 -7.00 2.15 23.14
CA SER A 766 -7.62 2.22 24.47
C SER A 766 -7.13 3.44 25.27
N LEU A 767 -5.87 3.84 25.08
CA LEU A 767 -5.29 5.02 25.72
C LEU A 767 -5.83 6.34 25.14
N MET A 768 -6.07 6.39 23.82
CA MET A 768 -6.72 7.53 23.16
C MET A 768 -8.14 7.71 23.70
N ASP A 769 -8.92 6.62 23.70
CA ASP A 769 -10.26 6.57 24.25
C ASP A 769 -10.31 7.01 25.71
N ALA A 770 -9.36 6.55 26.52
CA ALA A 770 -9.27 6.91 27.93
C ALA A 770 -9.05 8.43 28.10
N ARG A 771 -8.21 9.06 27.26
CA ARG A 771 -8.02 10.52 27.27
C ARG A 771 -9.29 11.26 26.88
N ASP A 772 -9.95 10.83 25.80
CA ASP A 772 -11.14 11.51 25.27
C ASP A 772 -12.37 11.38 26.19
N LYS A 773 -12.44 10.28 26.95
CA LYS A 773 -13.49 10.06 27.95
C LYS A 773 -13.18 10.74 29.30
N ASN A 774 -11.93 11.10 29.58
CA ASN A 774 -11.53 11.69 30.85
C ASN A 774 -11.84 13.20 30.91
N PRO A 775 -12.73 13.66 31.82
CA PRO A 775 -13.13 15.07 31.92
C PRO A 775 -11.98 16.05 32.15
N ASP A 776 -10.90 15.62 32.80
CA ASP A 776 -9.78 16.48 33.22
C ASP A 776 -8.78 16.77 32.09
N VAL A 777 -8.73 15.89 31.06
CA VAL A 777 -7.73 15.95 29.98
C VAL A 777 -8.32 15.92 28.57
N ARG A 778 -9.61 15.61 28.39
CA ARG A 778 -10.29 15.57 27.07
C ARG A 778 -10.31 16.89 26.30
N SER A 779 -10.04 18.02 26.96
CA SER A 779 -9.92 19.33 26.32
C SER A 779 -8.51 19.90 26.37
N LYS A 780 -7.53 19.15 26.90
CA LYS A 780 -6.16 19.60 27.08
C LYS A 780 -5.22 18.90 26.11
N GLY A 781 -4.30 19.65 25.53
CA GLY A 781 -3.15 19.08 24.84
C GLY A 781 -2.12 18.53 25.84
N LEU A 782 -1.22 17.67 25.40
CA LEU A 782 -0.06 17.26 26.17
C LEU A 782 1.19 17.49 25.33
N ILE A 783 2.16 18.20 25.88
CA ILE A 783 3.50 18.37 25.31
C ILE A 783 4.49 17.60 26.16
N LEU A 784 5.36 16.82 25.52
CA LEU A 784 6.39 16.02 26.17
C LEU A 784 7.77 16.47 25.69
N LEU A 785 8.67 16.76 26.62
CA LEU A 785 10.06 17.08 26.36
C LEU A 785 10.95 15.91 26.76
N TYR A 786 11.92 15.58 25.92
CA TYR A 786 12.83 14.45 26.10
C TYR A 786 14.27 14.95 26.12
N PRO A 787 14.89 15.06 27.30
CA PRO A 787 16.32 15.25 27.44
C PRO A 787 17.09 14.04 26.93
N ILE A 788 17.70 14.10 25.75
CA ILE A 788 18.43 12.99 25.14
C ILE A 788 19.93 13.17 25.40
N ASP A 789 20.59 12.09 25.80
CA ASP A 789 22.03 12.04 25.98
C ASP A 789 22.75 12.21 24.63
N PRO A 790 23.62 13.22 24.45
CA PRO A 790 24.35 13.43 23.20
C PRO A 790 25.21 12.24 22.79
N MET A 791 25.66 11.45 23.78
CA MET A 791 26.50 10.26 23.58
C MET A 791 25.67 8.97 23.70
N SER A 792 24.39 9.02 23.34
CA SER A 792 23.47 7.88 23.42
C SER A 792 23.98 6.66 22.63
N GLU A 793 24.59 5.71 23.32
CA GLU A 793 25.03 4.42 22.80
C GLU A 793 23.83 3.52 22.46
N PRO A 794 23.89 2.72 21.37
CA PRO A 794 22.85 1.76 21.05
C PRO A 794 22.82 0.62 22.08
N ASP A 795 21.63 0.07 22.31
CA ASP A 795 21.49 -1.21 23.02
C ASP A 795 22.33 -2.29 22.32
N PRO A 796 23.06 -3.16 23.04
CA PRO A 796 23.83 -4.25 22.44
C PRO A 796 23.06 -5.07 21.40
N ALA A 797 21.76 -5.29 21.61
CA ALA A 797 20.89 -6.01 20.68
C ALA A 797 20.74 -5.31 19.32
N ASN A 798 20.96 -3.98 19.27
CA ASN A 798 20.72 -3.12 18.11
C ASN A 798 22.02 -2.57 17.48
N SER A 799 23.19 -2.97 17.98
CA SER A 799 24.51 -2.50 17.51
C SER A 799 24.81 -2.74 16.03
N LYS A 800 24.08 -3.67 15.39
CA LYS A 800 24.22 -3.96 13.95
C LYS A 800 23.56 -2.92 13.05
N SER A 801 22.43 -2.34 13.45
CA SER A 801 21.66 -1.36 12.66
C SER A 801 21.74 0.07 13.18
N ARG A 802 22.36 0.29 14.35
CA ARG A 802 22.45 1.60 15.00
C ARG A 802 23.87 2.00 15.38
N ASP A 803 24.09 3.31 15.38
CA ASP A 803 25.29 4.00 15.83
C ASP A 803 24.98 4.88 17.06
N PRO A 804 26.01 5.24 17.85
CA PRO A 804 25.88 6.26 18.88
C PRO A 804 25.34 7.55 18.29
N LEU A 805 24.53 8.31 19.05
CA LEU A 805 23.97 9.57 18.55
C LEU A 805 25.04 10.61 18.17
N ASP A 806 26.16 10.63 18.91
CA ASP A 806 27.34 11.47 18.69
C ASP A 806 27.00 12.95 18.39
N ALA A 807 26.12 13.53 19.22
CA ALA A 807 25.69 14.91 19.08
C ALA A 807 26.67 15.89 19.72
N ARG A 808 26.83 17.07 19.11
CA ARG A 808 27.73 18.14 19.58
C ARG A 808 27.27 18.82 20.86
N ALA A 809 25.98 18.77 21.18
CA ALA A 809 25.39 19.36 22.37
C ALA A 809 24.16 18.54 22.84
N ASP A 810 23.60 18.91 23.99
CA ASP A 810 22.37 18.30 24.51
C ASP A 810 21.23 18.35 23.49
N VAL A 811 20.53 17.22 23.34
CA VAL A 811 19.46 17.08 22.35
C VAL A 811 18.11 17.08 23.07
N ILE A 812 17.20 17.99 22.70
CA ILE A 812 15.84 17.99 23.21
C ILE A 812 14.87 17.46 22.16
N GLY A 813 14.29 16.29 22.41
CA GLY A 813 13.16 15.77 21.64
C GLY A 813 11.83 16.35 22.13
N VAL A 814 10.84 16.45 21.24
CA VAL A 814 9.50 16.94 21.54
C VAL A 814 8.47 15.95 21.03
N ALA A 815 7.42 15.71 21.81
CA ALA A 815 6.18 15.10 21.33
C ALA A 815 4.96 15.92 21.76
N LEU A 816 3.91 15.88 20.94
CA LEU A 816 2.62 16.53 21.16
C LEU A 816 1.54 15.47 21.09
N VAL A 817 0.56 15.51 21.98
CA VAL A 817 -0.62 14.65 21.99
C VAL A 817 -1.84 15.55 22.04
N PHE A 818 -2.72 15.41 21.06
CA PHE A 818 -3.94 16.20 20.93
C PHE A 818 -5.15 15.36 21.31
N PRO A 819 -6.14 15.92 22.03
CA PRO A 819 -7.38 15.24 22.35
C PRO A 819 -8.39 15.30 21.18
N GLY A 820 -9.45 14.51 21.29
CA GLY A 820 -10.61 14.52 20.39
C GLY A 820 -10.42 13.72 19.11
N SER A 821 -11.38 13.82 18.18
CA SER A 821 -11.33 13.13 16.89
C SER A 821 -11.15 14.09 15.72
N ALA A 822 -10.50 13.62 14.65
CA ALA A 822 -10.40 14.36 13.40
C ALA A 822 -11.76 14.39 12.66
N ASN A 823 -12.17 15.57 12.21
CA ASN A 823 -13.44 15.84 11.54
C ASN A 823 -13.35 17.10 10.67
N ASP A 824 -14.28 17.30 9.73
CA ASP A 824 -14.26 18.41 8.76
C ASP A 824 -14.12 19.78 9.42
N ASP A 825 -14.82 19.92 10.54
CA ASP A 825 -14.85 21.12 11.34
C ASP A 825 -13.52 21.42 12.02
N SER A 826 -12.61 20.46 12.22
CA SER A 826 -11.31 20.67 12.86
C SER A 826 -10.17 20.98 11.89
N LYS A 827 -10.42 20.96 10.56
CA LYS A 827 -9.45 21.22 9.49
C LYS A 827 -8.80 22.61 9.51
N VAL A 828 -7.51 22.71 9.23
CA VAL A 828 -6.79 23.99 9.04
C VAL A 828 -5.92 23.98 7.80
N SER A 829 -5.82 25.13 7.10
CA SER A 829 -5.10 25.25 5.83
C SER A 829 -3.91 26.19 5.80
N GLN A 830 -3.02 25.96 4.83
CA GLN A 830 -1.92 26.82 4.44
C GLN A 830 -1.98 27.12 2.93
N THR A 831 -1.60 28.34 2.56
CA THR A 831 -1.33 28.71 1.16
C THR A 831 0.10 28.29 0.86
N TYR A 832 0.30 27.21 0.08
CA TYR A 832 1.66 26.78 -0.26
C TYR A 832 2.20 27.53 -1.48
N VAL A 833 3.49 27.87 -1.46
CA VAL A 833 4.31 28.30 -2.60
C VAL A 833 5.02 27.06 -3.12
N SER A 834 4.83 26.73 -4.40
CA SER A 834 5.44 25.57 -5.07
C SER A 834 6.94 25.48 -4.79
N VAL A 835 7.42 24.26 -4.51
CA VAL A 835 8.86 23.97 -4.59
C VAL A 835 9.30 24.21 -6.04
N ASP A 836 10.39 24.93 -6.23
CA ASP A 836 10.99 25.13 -7.53
C ASP A 836 11.56 23.79 -8.03
N LEU A 837 10.76 23.08 -8.82
CA LEU A 837 11.10 21.79 -9.43
C LEU A 837 11.79 21.99 -10.80
N THR A 838 12.33 23.18 -11.08
CA THR A 838 12.98 23.48 -12.37
C THR A 838 14.16 22.56 -12.68
N ASP A 839 14.83 22.02 -11.66
CA ASP A 839 15.98 21.12 -11.83
C ASP A 839 15.63 19.62 -11.81
N ALA A 840 14.40 19.23 -11.46
CA ALA A 840 13.95 17.83 -11.49
C ALA A 840 13.11 17.57 -12.73
N GLU A 841 13.65 16.90 -13.75
CA GLU A 841 12.86 16.41 -14.89
C GLU A 841 11.88 15.32 -14.42
N ILE A 842 10.66 15.74 -14.06
CA ILE A 842 9.49 14.89 -13.88
C ILE A 842 8.89 14.65 -15.27
N GLU A 843 9.12 13.47 -15.85
CA GLU A 843 8.48 13.07 -17.10
C GLU A 843 6.99 12.74 -16.82
N SER A 844 6.05 13.58 -17.31
CA SER A 844 4.61 13.44 -17.07
C SER A 844 3.93 12.47 -18.06
N GLU A 845 2.92 11.74 -17.57
CA GLU A 845 2.21 10.70 -18.33
C GLU A 845 1.18 11.24 -19.33
N ASP A 846 0.74 12.50 -19.17
CA ASP A 846 -0.30 13.11 -19.99
C ASP A 846 0.07 13.17 -21.48
N ASP A 847 1.34 13.38 -21.81
CA ASP A 847 1.79 13.49 -23.21
C ASP A 847 1.63 12.15 -23.97
N GLU A 848 1.75 11.02 -23.28
CA GLU A 848 1.61 9.68 -23.87
C GLU A 848 0.16 9.16 -23.80
N LEU A 849 -0.59 9.51 -22.75
CA LEU A 849 -2.05 9.31 -22.70
C LEU A 849 -2.74 10.04 -23.85
N VAL A 850 -2.34 11.27 -24.16
CA VAL A 850 -2.84 12.03 -25.31
C VAL A 850 -2.46 11.35 -26.63
N ALA A 851 -1.23 10.81 -26.75
CA ALA A 851 -0.80 10.06 -27.92
C ALA A 851 -1.54 8.72 -28.09
N LEU A 852 -1.82 8.00 -26.99
CA LEU A 852 -2.61 6.75 -26.98
C LEU A 852 -4.10 6.98 -27.24
N VAL A 853 -4.61 8.18 -26.94
CA VAL A 853 -6.01 8.59 -27.13
C VAL A 853 -6.26 9.18 -28.52
N GLY A 854 -5.22 9.54 -29.29
CA GLY A 854 -5.39 10.20 -30.58
C GLY A 854 -4.38 9.82 -31.68
N SER A 855 -4.77 8.87 -32.52
CA SER A 855 -4.45 8.88 -33.96
C SER A 855 -5.29 7.88 -34.78
N ASP A 856 -6.58 7.69 -34.47
CA ASP A 856 -7.52 7.03 -35.39
C ASP A 856 -8.88 7.71 -35.28
N GLY A 857 -9.29 8.36 -36.37
CA GLY A 857 -10.56 9.09 -36.52
C GLY A 857 -11.78 8.20 -36.68
#